data_AF-A0A2W0CE93-F1
#
_entry.id   AF-A0A2W0CE93-F1
#
_cell.length_a   1.000
_cell.length_b   1.000
_cell.length_c   1.000
_cell.angle_alpha   90.00
_cell.angle_beta   90.00
_cell.angle_gamma   90.00
#
_symmetry.space_group_name_H-M   'P 1'
#
loop_
_entity.id
_entity.type
_entity.pdbx_description
1 polymer ?
#
loop_
_entity_poly.entity_id
_entity_poly.type
_entity_poly.pdbx_seq_one_letter_code
_entity_poly.pdbx_strand_id
1 'polypeptide(L)'
;MTEAEAAIVELEAQAAADLEAANLVKEAIEGLPVKEDVELADKAAVEEVRTKYESLTATQKALVGDITRLTEAEAAIAELEAQAAADLEAANLVKEAIEGLPVKEDVELADKAAVEEVRTKYEALTATQKALVGDITRLTEAEAAIAGLEAQAAADLEAANRVKVKIADLPKKSEITLANKTVVVEARSAYEALTTTQKTLVGDITRLTEAEAAIAGLEAQAAADLEAANQVKAAIEGLPVKEDVELADKAAVEEVRTKYESLTATQKALVGDIMRLTEAEAAIAELEAQAAADLEAANLVKAAIEGLPVKAEVELADKTAVEAARTKYKALTATQKALVGDITRLTDAEAAIAELEAQAAADLEAANLVKAAIEGLPVKEDVVLTDKAAVEAARTKYESLTATQKALVGDITRLTEAEAAIADWQVIALAKENLRVTYNGVDVSVLLSNLQDGANVTWSLKDPTQSSIIDVLNGNINRTGLTTDTDIVLIANITSGIKAVTKQFNITVHAEVAEPKSILSKEIANFDFTNVYATTAREESNKITSTDFKTNPKHFTISDGNITIPVDLTWDIPLSGFSTGQVVGSAIDSFIQDYCNAHGIKLGDRTVYGSGFEDTFFISTFKTGSDAAITLGGNDWSFFFQNNHWTGTDGTQNRTFIVSDGVNQVTIVLSQKFTDMSNLVTYLNNQLQSKSVSVTAEQVNESQFKLVSNSSNTDITITGNDKEQFFDN
;
A
#
# COMPACT_ATOMS: atom_id res chain seq x y z
N MET A 1 -220.00 -19.31 74.97
CA MET A 1 -218.95 -19.34 73.95
C MET A 1 -218.95 -20.72 73.32
N THR A 2 -219.19 -20.80 72.02
CA THR A 2 -219.24 -22.05 71.25
C THR A 2 -217.83 -22.47 70.81
N GLU A 3 -217.55 -23.78 70.67
CA GLU A 3 -216.22 -24.35 70.32
C GLU A 3 -215.47 -23.67 69.16
N ALA A 4 -216.18 -23.03 68.23
CA ALA A 4 -215.58 -22.22 67.17
C ALA A 4 -214.78 -21.00 67.70
N GLU A 5 -215.17 -20.40 68.82
CA GLU A 5 -214.49 -19.24 69.41
C GLU A 5 -213.17 -19.62 70.10
N ALA A 6 -213.01 -20.87 70.57
CA ALA A 6 -211.76 -21.33 71.21
C ALA A 6 -210.68 -21.70 70.17
N ALA A 7 -211.08 -22.32 69.04
CA ALA A 7 -210.16 -22.64 67.95
C ALA A 7 -209.65 -21.38 67.22
N ILE A 8 -210.47 -20.32 67.14
CA ILE A 8 -210.06 -19.02 66.59
C ILE A 8 -209.00 -18.37 67.49
N VAL A 9 -209.16 -18.40 68.82
CA VAL A 9 -208.18 -17.82 69.76
C VAL A 9 -206.84 -18.57 69.74
N GLU A 10 -206.84 -19.90 69.58
CA GLU A 10 -205.61 -20.69 69.50
C GLU A 10 -204.89 -20.50 68.14
N LEU A 11 -205.64 -20.39 67.03
CA LEU A 11 -205.10 -20.02 65.72
C LEU A 11 -204.56 -18.58 65.70
N GLU A 12 -205.21 -17.64 66.38
CA GLU A 12 -204.73 -16.25 66.53
C GLU A 12 -203.47 -16.18 67.41
N ALA A 13 -203.37 -16.98 68.48
CA ALA A 13 -202.16 -17.07 69.31
C ALA A 13 -200.99 -17.72 68.58
N GLN A 14 -201.24 -18.79 67.80
CA GLN A 14 -200.22 -19.42 66.97
C GLN A 14 -199.76 -18.49 65.84
N ALA A 15 -200.68 -17.76 65.20
CA ALA A 15 -200.35 -16.75 64.21
C ALA A 15 -199.52 -15.59 64.81
N ALA A 16 -199.78 -15.20 66.06
CA ALA A 16 -198.99 -14.20 66.76
C ALA A 16 -197.57 -14.71 67.10
N ALA A 17 -197.44 -15.95 67.57
CA ALA A 17 -196.14 -16.56 67.85
C ALA A 17 -195.31 -16.80 66.57
N ASP A 18 -195.95 -17.22 65.47
CA ASP A 18 -195.29 -17.36 64.17
C ASP A 18 -194.84 -16.01 63.61
N LEU A 19 -195.62 -14.94 63.85
CA LEU A 19 -195.24 -13.58 63.50
C LEU A 19 -194.06 -13.08 64.35
N GLU A 20 -194.02 -13.38 65.65
CA GLU A 20 -192.92 -13.01 66.54
C GLU A 20 -191.60 -13.69 66.15
N ALA A 21 -191.63 -15.01 65.89
CA ALA A 21 -190.45 -15.75 65.44
C ALA A 21 -189.94 -15.26 64.07
N ALA A 22 -190.84 -14.95 63.14
CA ALA A 22 -190.48 -14.36 61.85
C ALA A 22 -189.89 -12.94 61.99
N ASN A 23 -190.44 -12.11 62.87
CA ASN A 23 -189.94 -10.75 63.11
C ASN A 23 -188.53 -10.74 63.70
N LEU A 24 -188.19 -11.67 64.61
CA LEU A 24 -186.83 -11.77 65.16
C LEU A 24 -185.79 -12.07 64.08
N VAL A 25 -186.12 -12.94 63.12
CA VAL A 25 -185.23 -13.22 61.97
C VAL A 25 -185.19 -12.04 61.00
N LYS A 26 -186.32 -11.36 60.79
CA LYS A 26 -186.39 -10.15 59.97
C LYS A 26 -185.51 -9.04 60.54
N GLU A 27 -185.58 -8.77 61.84
CA GLU A 27 -184.69 -7.81 62.53
C GLU A 27 -183.23 -8.24 62.41
N ALA A 28 -182.93 -9.53 62.52
CA ALA A 28 -181.57 -10.04 62.36
C ALA A 28 -181.04 -9.86 60.92
N ILE A 29 -181.88 -10.06 59.89
CA ILE A 29 -181.56 -9.76 58.49
C ILE A 29 -181.41 -8.25 58.28
N GLU A 30 -182.27 -7.44 58.90
CA GLU A 30 -182.17 -5.97 58.86
C GLU A 30 -180.95 -5.42 59.61
N GLY A 31 -180.37 -6.20 60.53
CA GLY A 31 -179.14 -5.91 61.25
C GLY A 31 -177.86 -6.29 60.50
N LEU A 32 -177.95 -7.06 59.41
CA LEU A 32 -176.77 -7.37 58.57
C LEU A 32 -176.31 -6.12 57.79
N PRO A 33 -175.01 -5.95 57.53
CA PRO A 33 -174.53 -4.90 56.65
C PRO A 33 -175.22 -4.94 55.28
N VAL A 34 -175.37 -3.78 54.66
CA VAL A 34 -175.76 -3.73 53.23
C VAL A 34 -174.59 -4.25 52.39
N LYS A 35 -174.88 -4.77 51.19
CA LYS A 35 -173.91 -5.50 50.35
C LYS A 35 -172.55 -4.81 50.22
N GLU A 36 -172.54 -3.50 50.06
CA GLU A 36 -171.34 -2.69 49.86
C GLU A 36 -170.47 -2.53 51.12
N ASP A 37 -171.07 -2.70 52.30
CA ASP A 37 -170.42 -2.56 53.61
C ASP A 37 -170.08 -3.92 54.25
N VAL A 38 -170.37 -5.03 53.56
CA VAL A 38 -170.02 -6.38 54.04
C VAL A 38 -168.51 -6.55 54.00
N GLU A 39 -167.92 -6.89 55.14
CA GLU A 39 -166.52 -7.24 55.27
C GLU A 39 -166.37 -8.74 55.59
N LEU A 40 -165.17 -9.31 55.37
CA LEU A 40 -164.91 -10.70 55.75
C LEU A 40 -165.17 -10.98 57.26
N ALA A 41 -165.06 -9.96 58.11
CA ALA A 41 -165.36 -10.05 59.54
C ALA A 41 -166.85 -10.35 59.82
N ASP A 42 -167.76 -9.98 58.91
CA ASP A 42 -169.20 -10.19 59.05
C ASP A 42 -169.65 -11.61 58.72
N LYS A 43 -168.75 -12.44 58.17
CA LYS A 43 -169.04 -13.83 57.77
C LYS A 43 -169.79 -14.61 58.85
N ALA A 44 -169.30 -14.56 60.09
CA ALA A 44 -169.90 -15.28 61.21
C ALA A 44 -171.33 -14.81 61.51
N ALA A 45 -171.58 -13.50 61.43
CA ALA A 45 -172.91 -12.92 61.66
C ALA A 45 -173.88 -13.29 60.53
N VAL A 46 -173.45 -13.23 59.28
CA VAL A 46 -174.25 -13.62 58.10
C VAL A 46 -174.64 -15.11 58.17
N GLU A 47 -173.70 -16.00 58.50
CA GLU A 47 -173.94 -17.43 58.69
C GLU A 47 -174.90 -17.72 59.86
N GLU A 48 -174.80 -16.96 60.96
CA GLU A 48 -175.71 -17.08 62.10
C GLU A 48 -177.14 -16.69 61.73
N VAL A 49 -177.31 -15.59 60.99
CA VAL A 49 -178.64 -15.14 60.51
C VAL A 49 -179.23 -16.16 59.52
N ARG A 50 -178.42 -16.72 58.62
CA ARG A 50 -178.85 -17.84 57.75
C ARG A 50 -179.33 -19.04 58.57
N THR A 51 -178.58 -19.43 59.60
CA THR A 51 -178.94 -20.55 60.47
C THR A 51 -180.27 -20.29 61.19
N LYS A 52 -180.48 -19.08 61.72
CA LYS A 52 -181.75 -18.67 62.34
C LYS A 52 -182.91 -18.71 61.33
N TYR A 53 -182.72 -18.16 60.14
CA TYR A 53 -183.72 -18.23 59.07
C TYR A 53 -184.07 -19.69 58.72
N GLU A 54 -183.07 -20.58 58.59
CA GLU A 54 -183.33 -21.97 58.26
C GLU A 54 -184.07 -22.76 59.34
N SER A 55 -183.92 -22.36 60.61
CA SER A 55 -184.62 -22.98 61.76
C SER A 55 -186.12 -22.66 61.84
N LEU A 56 -186.61 -21.68 61.07
CA LEU A 56 -188.01 -21.32 60.99
C LEU A 56 -188.85 -22.39 60.26
N THR A 57 -190.12 -22.53 60.65
CA THR A 57 -191.09 -23.37 59.92
C THR A 57 -191.47 -22.73 58.57
N ALA A 58 -192.12 -23.50 57.69
CA ALA A 58 -192.53 -23.00 56.36
C ALA A 58 -193.45 -21.78 56.45
N THR A 59 -194.38 -21.76 57.42
CA THR A 59 -195.28 -20.62 57.66
C THR A 59 -194.52 -19.39 58.14
N GLN A 60 -193.56 -19.57 59.04
CA GLN A 60 -192.73 -18.48 59.59
C GLN A 60 -191.79 -17.89 58.54
N LYS A 61 -191.16 -18.71 57.68
CA LYS A 61 -190.33 -18.23 56.56
C LYS A 61 -191.13 -17.36 55.58
N ALA A 62 -192.38 -17.75 55.30
CA ALA A 62 -193.26 -16.95 54.44
C ALA A 62 -193.60 -15.57 55.04
N LEU A 63 -193.58 -15.44 56.37
CA LEU A 63 -193.82 -14.18 57.08
C LEU A 63 -192.57 -13.27 57.16
N VAL A 64 -191.36 -13.82 57.11
CA VAL A 64 -190.11 -13.01 57.02
C VAL A 64 -190.11 -12.17 55.75
N GLY A 65 -190.59 -12.75 54.65
CA GLY A 65 -190.74 -12.08 53.36
C GLY A 65 -189.42 -11.93 52.62
N ASP A 66 -188.89 -10.71 52.56
CA ASP A 66 -187.70 -10.37 51.78
C ASP A 66 -186.41 -10.79 52.52
N ILE A 67 -185.63 -11.66 51.90
CA ILE A 67 -184.33 -12.13 52.40
C ILE A 67 -183.17 -11.64 51.54
N THR A 68 -183.40 -10.71 50.62
CA THR A 68 -182.40 -10.26 49.65
C THR A 68 -181.12 -9.78 50.33
N ARG A 69 -181.22 -9.02 51.43
CA ARG A 69 -180.04 -8.56 52.21
C ARG A 69 -179.17 -9.70 52.73
N LEU A 70 -179.77 -10.78 53.22
CA LEU A 70 -179.03 -11.96 53.68
C LEU A 70 -178.32 -12.65 52.51
N THR A 71 -179.02 -12.85 51.38
CA THR A 71 -178.42 -13.48 50.20
C THR A 71 -177.35 -12.62 49.52
N GLU A 72 -177.50 -11.30 49.53
CA GLU A 72 -176.50 -10.36 49.01
C GLU A 72 -175.27 -10.32 49.91
N ALA A 73 -175.44 -10.39 51.23
CA ALA A 73 -174.33 -10.48 52.17
C ALA A 73 -173.55 -11.79 52.03
N GLU A 74 -174.23 -12.92 51.86
CA GLU A 74 -173.56 -14.21 51.59
C GLU A 74 -172.78 -14.20 50.28
N ALA A 75 -173.35 -13.61 49.21
CA ALA A 75 -172.65 -13.46 47.94
C ALA A 75 -171.42 -12.54 48.06
N ALA A 76 -171.53 -11.43 48.80
CA ALA A 76 -170.41 -10.52 49.06
C ALA A 76 -169.30 -11.18 49.88
N ILE A 77 -169.62 -11.96 50.92
CA ILE A 77 -168.63 -12.76 51.65
C ILE A 77 -167.93 -13.74 50.72
N ALA A 78 -168.67 -14.48 49.88
CA ALA A 78 -168.08 -15.42 48.94
C ALA A 78 -167.16 -14.73 47.91
N GLU A 79 -167.54 -13.55 47.41
CA GLU A 79 -166.70 -12.72 46.53
C GLU A 79 -165.43 -12.23 47.24
N LEU A 80 -165.52 -11.78 48.49
CA LEU A 80 -164.37 -11.35 49.29
C LEU A 80 -163.43 -12.50 49.65
N GLU A 81 -163.96 -13.70 49.92
CA GLU A 81 -163.14 -14.89 50.16
C GLU A 81 -162.42 -15.33 48.89
N ALA A 82 -163.10 -15.29 47.74
CA ALA A 82 -162.48 -15.55 46.44
C ALA A 82 -161.39 -14.52 46.11
N GLN A 83 -161.64 -13.23 46.40
CA GLN A 83 -160.66 -12.17 46.20
C GLN A 83 -159.45 -12.32 47.13
N ALA A 84 -159.66 -12.64 48.42
CA ALA A 84 -158.57 -12.88 49.37
C ALA A 84 -157.72 -14.11 48.96
N ALA A 85 -158.34 -15.16 48.46
CA ALA A 85 -157.64 -16.32 47.91
C ALA A 85 -156.83 -15.97 46.65
N ALA A 86 -157.40 -15.18 45.74
CA ALA A 86 -156.71 -14.70 44.54
C ALA A 86 -155.55 -13.74 44.87
N ASP A 87 -155.72 -12.85 45.85
CA ASP A 87 -154.67 -11.96 46.34
C ASP A 87 -153.52 -12.74 46.96
N LEU A 88 -153.82 -13.80 47.71
CA LEU A 88 -152.84 -14.71 48.28
C LEU A 88 -152.09 -15.50 47.19
N GLU A 89 -152.79 -15.99 46.17
CA GLU A 89 -152.18 -16.70 45.03
C GLU A 89 -151.23 -15.78 44.24
N ALA A 90 -151.68 -14.56 43.91
CA ALA A 90 -150.85 -13.57 43.22
C ALA A 90 -149.60 -13.18 44.02
N ALA A 91 -149.74 -13.00 45.35
CA ALA A 91 -148.61 -12.73 46.23
C ALA A 91 -147.64 -13.92 46.33
N ASN A 92 -148.14 -15.15 46.42
CA ASN A 92 -147.30 -16.36 46.50
C ASN A 92 -146.45 -16.56 45.23
N LEU A 93 -147.00 -16.29 44.05
CA LEU A 93 -146.23 -16.36 42.80
C LEU A 93 -145.02 -15.42 42.80
N VAL A 94 -145.18 -14.21 43.34
CA VAL A 94 -144.06 -13.25 43.46
C VAL A 94 -143.10 -13.67 44.57
N LYS A 95 -143.61 -14.19 45.68
CA LYS A 95 -142.78 -14.72 46.77
C LYS A 95 -141.89 -15.87 46.29
N GLU A 96 -142.43 -16.84 45.57
CA GLU A 96 -141.67 -17.93 44.94
C GLU A 96 -140.63 -17.39 43.95
N ALA A 97 -140.97 -16.35 43.18
CA ALA A 97 -140.03 -15.73 42.25
C ALA A 97 -138.87 -15.02 42.98
N ILE A 98 -139.14 -14.33 44.09
CA ILE A 98 -138.10 -13.77 44.97
C ILE A 98 -137.26 -14.88 45.60
N GLU A 99 -137.90 -15.97 46.05
CA GLU A 99 -137.25 -17.17 46.58
C GLU A 99 -136.48 -17.97 45.51
N GLY A 100 -136.61 -17.62 44.23
CA GLY A 100 -135.85 -18.18 43.12
C GLY A 100 -134.59 -17.38 42.76
N LEU A 101 -134.45 -16.13 43.19
CA LEU A 101 -133.29 -15.28 42.87
C LEU A 101 -132.01 -15.76 43.57
N PRO A 102 -130.80 -15.66 43.00
CA PRO A 102 -129.58 -16.04 43.72
C PRO A 102 -129.47 -15.33 45.09
N VAL A 103 -128.80 -15.99 46.04
CA VAL A 103 -128.40 -15.30 47.28
C VAL A 103 -127.32 -14.27 46.94
N LYS A 104 -127.21 -13.20 47.73
CA LYS A 104 -126.37 -12.04 47.46
C LYS A 104 -124.94 -12.38 47.01
N GLU A 105 -124.33 -13.39 47.61
CA GLU A 105 -122.96 -13.82 47.32
C GLU A 105 -122.80 -14.50 45.96
N ASP A 106 -123.88 -15.09 45.44
CA ASP A 106 -123.92 -15.85 44.19
C ASP A 106 -124.51 -15.03 43.02
N VAL A 107 -124.87 -13.76 43.26
CA VAL A 107 -125.39 -12.88 42.21
C VAL A 107 -124.30 -12.58 41.20
N GLU A 108 -124.58 -12.84 39.93
CA GLU A 108 -123.75 -12.48 38.80
C GLU A 108 -124.44 -11.44 37.91
N LEU A 109 -123.69 -10.79 37.02
CA LEU A 109 -124.29 -9.85 36.06
C LEU A 109 -125.30 -10.51 35.12
N ALA A 110 -125.19 -11.83 34.89
CA ALA A 110 -126.14 -12.59 34.10
C ALA A 110 -127.55 -12.65 34.72
N ASP A 111 -127.65 -12.52 36.04
CA ASP A 111 -128.92 -12.56 36.78
C ASP A 111 -129.73 -11.27 36.67
N LYS A 112 -129.15 -10.21 36.08
CA LYS A 112 -129.79 -8.90 35.96
C LYS A 112 -131.18 -8.95 35.37
N ALA A 113 -131.36 -9.68 34.27
CA ALA A 113 -132.65 -9.80 33.62
C ALA A 113 -133.70 -10.48 34.52
N ALA A 114 -133.30 -11.50 35.28
CA ALA A 114 -134.19 -12.22 36.19
C ALA A 114 -134.58 -11.34 37.40
N VAL A 115 -133.62 -10.62 37.98
CA VAL A 115 -133.86 -9.69 39.10
C VAL A 115 -134.82 -8.56 38.68
N GLU A 116 -134.61 -7.96 37.50
CA GLU A 116 -135.50 -6.93 36.94
C GLU A 116 -136.91 -7.46 36.64
N GLU A 117 -137.03 -8.70 36.17
CA GLU A 117 -138.31 -9.36 35.94
C GLU A 117 -139.08 -9.56 37.26
N VAL A 118 -138.40 -10.04 38.30
CA VAL A 118 -139.01 -10.22 39.63
C VAL A 118 -139.44 -8.88 40.23
N ARG A 119 -138.63 -7.83 40.09
CA ARG A 119 -139.03 -6.46 40.47
C ARG A 119 -140.29 -6.02 39.74
N THR A 120 -140.36 -6.24 38.43
CA THR A 120 -141.53 -5.87 37.62
C THR A 120 -142.79 -6.62 38.08
N LYS A 121 -142.68 -7.92 38.36
CA LYS A 121 -143.78 -8.73 38.91
C LYS A 121 -144.23 -8.23 40.28
N TYR A 122 -143.28 -7.91 41.17
CA TYR A 122 -143.60 -7.32 42.47
C TYR A 122 -144.31 -5.98 42.32
N GLU A 123 -143.84 -5.09 41.44
CA GLU A 123 -144.47 -3.78 41.25
C GLU A 123 -145.87 -3.83 40.65
N ALA A 124 -146.18 -4.85 39.85
CA ALA A 124 -147.50 -5.08 39.27
C ALA A 124 -148.57 -5.52 40.29
N LEU A 125 -148.17 -5.94 41.49
CA LEU A 125 -149.10 -6.33 42.56
C LEU A 125 -149.84 -5.11 43.15
N THR A 126 -151.07 -5.34 43.62
CA THR A 126 -151.81 -4.36 44.42
C THR A 126 -151.16 -4.14 45.79
N ALA A 127 -151.55 -3.09 46.51
CA ALA A 127 -151.01 -2.82 47.86
C ALA A 127 -151.27 -3.98 48.84
N THR A 128 -152.46 -4.58 48.79
CA THR A 128 -152.83 -5.75 49.60
C THR A 128 -151.94 -6.95 49.27
N GLN A 129 -151.75 -7.24 47.97
CA GLN A 129 -150.90 -8.34 47.52
C GLN A 129 -149.43 -8.13 47.89
N LYS A 130 -148.88 -6.91 47.75
CA LYS A 130 -147.51 -6.58 48.17
C LYS A 130 -147.29 -6.81 49.67
N ALA A 131 -148.28 -6.48 50.50
CA ALA A 131 -148.22 -6.73 51.94
C ALA A 131 -148.19 -8.24 52.27
N LEU A 132 -148.88 -9.07 51.46
CA LEU A 132 -148.89 -10.53 51.60
C LEU A 132 -147.58 -11.21 51.16
N VAL A 133 -146.83 -10.63 50.21
CA VAL A 133 -145.50 -11.13 49.82
C VAL A 133 -144.55 -11.11 51.02
N GLY A 134 -144.62 -10.05 51.84
CA GLY A 134 -143.82 -9.91 53.05
C GLY A 134 -142.39 -9.45 52.77
N ASP A 135 -141.41 -10.29 53.11
CA ASP A 135 -139.98 -9.96 53.02
C ASP A 135 -139.47 -9.95 51.58
N ILE A 136 -138.88 -8.84 51.16
CA ILE A 136 -138.29 -8.64 49.83
C ILE A 136 -136.77 -8.42 49.88
N THR A 137 -136.13 -8.69 51.03
CA THR A 137 -134.70 -8.42 51.24
C THR A 137 -133.82 -9.10 50.19
N ARG A 138 -134.15 -10.33 49.80
CA ARG A 138 -133.40 -11.06 48.76
C ARG A 138 -133.43 -10.37 47.39
N LEU A 139 -134.55 -9.76 47.02
CA LEU A 139 -134.66 -8.98 45.78
C LEU A 139 -133.80 -7.72 45.86
N THR A 140 -133.90 -6.96 46.96
CA THR A 140 -133.15 -5.70 47.11
C THR A 140 -131.64 -5.92 47.26
N GLU A 141 -131.22 -7.01 47.92
CA GLU A 141 -129.81 -7.41 47.97
C GLU A 141 -129.27 -7.82 46.61
N ALA A 142 -130.06 -8.54 45.80
CA ALA A 142 -129.67 -8.90 44.44
C ALA A 142 -129.54 -7.67 43.52
N GLU A 143 -130.46 -6.72 43.61
CA GLU A 143 -130.38 -5.43 42.89
C GLU A 143 -129.13 -4.64 43.28
N ALA A 144 -128.82 -4.55 44.57
CA ALA A 144 -127.63 -3.87 45.06
C ALA A 144 -126.34 -4.57 44.61
N ALA A 145 -126.31 -5.91 44.60
CA ALA A 145 -125.19 -6.70 44.11
C ALA A 145 -124.95 -6.48 42.61
N ILE A 146 -125.99 -6.50 41.77
CA ILE A 146 -125.88 -6.16 40.34
C ILE A 146 -125.34 -4.75 40.15
N ALA A 147 -125.88 -3.76 40.84
CA ALA A 147 -125.38 -2.38 40.74
C ALA A 147 -123.89 -2.26 41.13
N GLY A 148 -123.45 -3.02 42.15
CA GLY A 148 -122.05 -3.12 42.54
C GLY A 148 -121.17 -3.77 41.47
N LEU A 149 -121.63 -4.86 40.86
CA LEU A 149 -120.91 -5.53 39.78
C LEU A 149 -120.82 -4.66 38.51
N GLU A 150 -121.86 -3.93 38.16
CA GLU A 150 -121.85 -2.99 37.03
C GLU A 150 -120.86 -1.84 37.28
N ALA A 151 -120.83 -1.28 38.49
CA ALA A 151 -119.87 -0.26 38.89
C ALA A 151 -118.42 -0.79 38.84
N GLN A 152 -118.19 -2.02 39.31
CA GLN A 152 -116.88 -2.66 39.25
C GLN A 152 -116.43 -2.92 37.81
N ALA A 153 -117.33 -3.43 36.94
CA ALA A 153 -117.02 -3.65 35.53
C ALA A 153 -116.67 -2.33 34.81
N ALA A 154 -117.37 -1.24 35.13
CA ALA A 154 -117.06 0.09 34.61
C ALA A 154 -115.69 0.59 35.10
N ALA A 155 -115.37 0.40 36.39
CA ALA A 155 -114.08 0.78 36.97
C ALA A 155 -112.92 -0.03 36.37
N ASP A 156 -113.11 -1.34 36.17
CA ASP A 156 -112.12 -2.23 35.53
C ASP A 156 -111.86 -1.80 34.08
N LEU A 157 -112.91 -1.42 33.35
CA LEU A 157 -112.80 -0.89 31.98
C LEU A 157 -112.04 0.44 31.95
N GLU A 158 -112.30 1.35 32.88
CA GLU A 158 -111.60 2.64 32.98
C GLU A 158 -110.11 2.44 33.29
N ALA A 159 -109.78 1.56 34.25
CA ALA A 159 -108.40 1.22 34.59
C ALA A 159 -107.65 0.61 33.40
N ALA A 160 -108.26 -0.32 32.68
CA ALA A 160 -107.70 -0.92 31.47
C ALA A 160 -107.50 0.13 30.35
N ASN A 161 -108.47 1.03 30.14
CA ASN A 161 -108.37 2.06 29.10
C ASN A 161 -107.24 3.07 29.38
N ARG A 162 -106.98 3.43 30.64
CA ARG A 162 -105.82 4.26 31.00
C ARG A 162 -104.49 3.63 30.55
N VAL A 163 -104.35 2.31 30.71
CA VAL A 163 -103.16 1.59 30.26
C VAL A 163 -103.12 1.43 28.74
N LYS A 164 -104.27 1.17 28.08
CA LYS A 164 -104.35 1.16 26.60
C LYS A 164 -103.82 2.45 25.99
N VAL A 165 -104.20 3.60 26.54
CA VAL A 165 -103.72 4.91 26.07
C VAL A 165 -102.21 5.01 26.24
N LYS A 166 -101.66 4.66 27.42
CA LYS A 166 -100.20 4.67 27.64
C LYS A 166 -99.45 3.79 26.64
N ILE A 167 -99.95 2.58 26.34
CA ILE A 167 -99.35 1.68 25.33
C ILE A 167 -99.50 2.28 23.91
N ALA A 168 -100.65 2.87 23.60
CA ALA A 168 -100.92 3.52 22.32
C ALA A 168 -100.17 4.84 22.11
N ASP A 169 -99.56 5.41 23.15
CA ASP A 169 -98.73 6.61 23.09
C ASP A 169 -97.23 6.29 22.95
N LEU A 170 -96.79 5.05 23.22
CA LEU A 170 -95.38 4.65 23.06
C LEU A 170 -94.90 4.84 21.61
N PRO A 171 -93.71 5.38 21.30
CA PRO A 171 -93.30 5.54 19.90
C PRO A 171 -93.38 4.25 19.09
N LYS A 172 -93.53 4.38 17.76
CA LYS A 172 -93.44 3.21 16.88
C LYS A 172 -92.05 2.61 17.01
N LYS A 173 -91.92 1.29 16.82
CA LYS A 173 -90.66 0.54 16.94
C LYS A 173 -89.47 1.20 16.24
N SER A 174 -89.65 1.76 15.04
CA SER A 174 -88.60 2.43 14.26
C SER A 174 -88.19 3.81 14.80
N GLU A 175 -88.99 4.40 15.68
CA GLU A 175 -88.78 5.72 16.28
C GLU A 175 -88.31 5.63 17.73
N ILE A 176 -88.23 4.40 18.28
CA ILE A 176 -87.74 4.17 19.64
C ILE A 176 -86.26 4.55 19.71
N THR A 177 -85.94 5.37 20.72
CA THR A 177 -84.60 5.75 21.11
C THR A 177 -84.38 5.47 22.58
N LEU A 178 -83.13 5.49 23.06
CA LEU A 178 -82.84 5.29 24.49
C LEU A 178 -83.53 6.31 25.41
N ALA A 179 -83.84 7.52 24.92
CA ALA A 179 -84.59 8.52 25.67
C ALA A 179 -86.02 8.07 26.01
N ASN A 180 -86.57 7.10 25.27
CA ASN A 180 -87.90 6.55 25.51
C ASN A 180 -87.92 5.48 26.61
N LYS A 181 -86.77 5.07 27.16
CA LYS A 181 -86.68 4.01 28.18
C LYS A 181 -87.61 4.28 29.37
N THR A 182 -87.63 5.50 29.88
CA THR A 182 -88.47 5.87 31.05
C THR A 182 -89.95 5.66 30.76
N VAL A 183 -90.45 6.15 29.61
CA VAL A 183 -91.89 6.04 29.28
C VAL A 183 -92.32 4.61 28.97
N VAL A 184 -91.43 3.78 28.40
CA VAL A 184 -91.68 2.34 28.19
C VAL A 184 -91.78 1.61 29.52
N VAL A 185 -90.85 1.86 30.44
CA VAL A 185 -90.87 1.29 31.80
C VAL A 185 -92.13 1.70 32.55
N GLU A 186 -92.52 2.97 32.49
CA GLU A 186 -93.76 3.45 33.10
C GLU A 186 -95.01 2.75 32.54
N ALA A 187 -95.08 2.52 31.22
CA ALA A 187 -96.17 1.78 30.60
C ALA A 187 -96.22 0.32 31.07
N ARG A 188 -95.06 -0.34 31.18
CA ARG A 188 -94.97 -1.69 31.76
C ARG A 188 -95.41 -1.73 33.20
N SER A 189 -94.93 -0.82 34.05
CA SER A 189 -95.35 -0.75 35.46
C SER A 189 -96.85 -0.51 35.60
N ALA A 190 -97.43 0.36 34.76
CA ALA A 190 -98.87 0.61 34.75
C ALA A 190 -99.67 -0.63 34.33
N TYR A 191 -99.20 -1.39 33.33
CA TYR A 191 -99.81 -2.66 32.94
C TYR A 191 -99.72 -3.71 34.05
N GLU A 192 -98.55 -3.85 34.70
CA GLU A 192 -98.38 -4.86 35.74
C GLU A 192 -99.21 -4.61 37.00
N ALA A 193 -99.51 -3.34 37.30
CA ALA A 193 -100.36 -2.94 38.43
C ALA A 193 -101.85 -3.29 38.24
N LEU A 194 -102.28 -3.65 37.03
CA LEU A 194 -103.66 -4.06 36.75
C LEU A 194 -103.97 -5.46 37.30
N THR A 195 -105.23 -5.68 37.66
CA THR A 195 -105.75 -7.02 37.98
C THR A 195 -105.80 -7.92 36.73
N THR A 196 -105.96 -9.23 36.89
CA THR A 196 -106.06 -10.17 35.75
C THR A 196 -107.21 -9.79 34.81
N THR A 197 -108.39 -9.47 35.34
CA THR A 197 -109.54 -9.03 34.55
C THR A 197 -109.22 -7.76 33.75
N GLN A 198 -108.62 -6.77 34.39
CA GLN A 198 -108.21 -5.52 33.75
C GLN A 198 -107.15 -5.75 32.67
N LYS A 199 -106.16 -6.63 32.90
CA LYS A 199 -105.14 -7.01 31.88
C LYS A 199 -105.78 -7.68 30.65
N THR A 200 -106.78 -8.54 30.85
CA THR A 200 -107.57 -9.12 29.73
C THR A 200 -108.31 -8.03 28.95
N LEU A 201 -108.85 -7.02 29.64
CA LEU A 201 -109.53 -5.89 29.00
C LEU A 201 -108.57 -4.96 28.24
N VAL A 202 -107.29 -4.87 28.62
CA VAL A 202 -106.26 -4.13 27.85
C VAL A 202 -106.09 -4.74 26.45
N GLY A 203 -106.08 -6.07 26.34
CA GLY A 203 -105.94 -6.77 25.06
C GLY A 203 -104.50 -6.77 24.54
N ASP A 204 -104.30 -6.28 23.32
CA ASP A 204 -103.01 -6.32 22.63
C ASP A 204 -101.96 -5.40 23.29
N ILE A 205 -100.82 -5.99 23.65
CA ILE A 205 -99.66 -5.31 24.25
C ILE A 205 -98.41 -5.37 23.36
N THR A 206 -98.55 -5.78 22.09
CA THR A 206 -97.43 -5.97 21.16
C THR A 206 -96.56 -4.73 21.04
N ARG A 207 -97.16 -3.53 21.02
CA ARG A 207 -96.40 -2.27 20.94
C ARG A 207 -95.52 -2.03 22.16
N LEU A 208 -95.96 -2.43 23.36
CA LEU A 208 -95.15 -2.35 24.59
C LEU A 208 -93.97 -3.32 24.52
N THR A 209 -94.22 -4.58 24.16
CA THR A 209 -93.16 -5.59 24.10
C THR A 209 -92.14 -5.31 22.98
N GLU A 210 -92.57 -4.79 21.84
CA GLU A 210 -91.67 -4.32 20.79
C GLU A 210 -90.81 -3.12 21.21
N ALA A 211 -91.39 -2.18 21.96
CA ALA A 211 -90.65 -1.04 22.50
C ALA A 211 -89.59 -1.48 23.53
N GLU A 212 -89.93 -2.42 24.42
CA GLU A 212 -88.99 -3.02 25.38
C GLU A 212 -87.83 -3.72 24.68
N ALA A 213 -88.13 -4.53 23.67
CA ALA A 213 -87.11 -5.22 22.87
C ALA A 213 -86.21 -4.23 22.10
N ALA A 214 -86.77 -3.15 21.56
CA ALA A 214 -86.01 -2.11 20.89
C ALA A 214 -85.07 -1.35 21.84
N ILE A 215 -85.54 -1.00 23.05
CA ILE A 215 -84.68 -0.39 24.08
C ILE A 215 -83.54 -1.34 24.46
N ALA A 216 -83.84 -2.61 24.73
CA ALA A 216 -82.81 -3.61 25.06
C ALA A 216 -81.76 -3.75 23.94
N GLY A 217 -82.19 -3.75 22.68
CA GLY A 217 -81.29 -3.78 21.52
C GLY A 217 -80.40 -2.53 21.41
N LEU A 218 -80.97 -1.34 21.64
CA LEU A 218 -80.21 -0.09 21.65
C LEU A 218 -79.17 -0.04 22.79
N GLU A 219 -79.51 -0.54 23.97
CA GLU A 219 -78.58 -0.61 25.11
C GLU A 219 -77.43 -1.58 24.82
N ALA A 220 -77.75 -2.74 24.24
CA ALA A 220 -76.74 -3.71 23.81
C ALA A 220 -75.82 -3.12 22.74
N GLN A 221 -76.36 -2.40 21.76
CA GLN A 221 -75.56 -1.75 20.72
C GLN A 221 -74.67 -0.65 21.32
N ALA A 222 -75.20 0.20 22.20
CA ALA A 222 -74.41 1.25 22.85
C ALA A 222 -73.25 0.66 23.69
N ALA A 223 -73.50 -0.46 24.39
CA ALA A 223 -72.45 -1.17 25.12
C ALA A 223 -71.38 -1.77 24.18
N ALA A 224 -71.80 -2.35 23.05
CA ALA A 224 -70.88 -2.89 22.04
C ALA A 224 -70.03 -1.79 21.37
N ASP A 225 -70.64 -0.64 21.06
CA ASP A 225 -69.94 0.51 20.50
C ASP A 225 -68.91 1.08 21.49
N LEU A 226 -69.26 1.14 22.77
CA LEU A 226 -68.35 1.57 23.83
C LEU A 226 -67.17 0.60 24.00
N GLU A 227 -67.43 -0.70 23.98
CA GLU A 227 -66.38 -1.73 24.08
C GLU A 227 -65.41 -1.67 22.90
N ALA A 228 -65.93 -1.57 21.67
CA ALA A 228 -65.10 -1.45 20.46
C ALA A 228 -64.23 -0.17 20.50
N ALA A 229 -64.80 0.96 20.94
CA ALA A 229 -64.05 2.20 21.11
C ALA A 229 -62.98 2.09 22.21
N ASN A 230 -63.28 1.48 23.35
CA ASN A 230 -62.33 1.29 24.45
C ASN A 230 -61.13 0.43 24.06
N GLN A 231 -61.34 -0.62 23.24
CA GLN A 231 -60.24 -1.44 22.74
C GLN A 231 -59.26 -0.62 21.88
N VAL A 232 -59.77 0.25 21.00
CA VAL A 232 -58.91 1.13 20.19
C VAL A 232 -58.27 2.21 21.05
N LYS A 233 -59.00 2.78 22.01
CA LYS A 233 -58.44 3.76 22.97
C LYS A 233 -57.27 3.17 23.76
N ALA A 234 -57.43 1.97 24.30
CA ALA A 234 -56.34 1.26 24.99
C ALA A 234 -55.16 0.98 24.07
N ALA A 235 -55.41 0.66 22.79
CA ALA A 235 -54.35 0.46 21.80
C ALA A 235 -53.58 1.75 21.51
N ILE A 236 -54.25 2.90 21.41
CA ILE A 236 -53.62 4.23 21.27
C ILE A 236 -52.81 4.59 22.52
N GLU A 237 -53.37 4.37 23.71
CA GLU A 237 -52.66 4.58 25.00
C GLU A 237 -51.44 3.66 25.15
N GLY A 238 -51.43 2.51 24.46
CA GLY A 238 -50.31 1.56 24.44
C GLY A 238 -49.18 1.90 23.48
N LEU A 239 -49.38 2.80 22.50
CA LEU A 239 -48.30 3.26 21.60
C LEU A 239 -47.25 4.04 22.40
N PRO A 240 -45.96 4.07 22.03
CA PRO A 240 -44.98 4.92 22.71
C PRO A 240 -45.38 6.40 22.71
N VAL A 241 -44.89 7.17 23.70
CA VAL A 241 -44.98 8.64 23.64
C VAL A 241 -44.01 9.14 22.58
N LYS A 242 -44.28 10.32 22.00
CA LYS A 242 -43.56 10.87 20.85
C LYS A 242 -42.02 10.78 20.96
N GLU A 243 -41.48 11.06 22.13
CA GLU A 243 -40.04 11.09 22.39
C GLU A 243 -39.39 9.70 22.40
N ASP A 244 -40.18 8.65 22.65
CA ASP A 244 -39.73 7.26 22.77
C ASP A 244 -40.07 6.43 21.52
N VAL A 245 -40.67 7.03 20.49
CA VAL A 245 -41.00 6.34 19.25
C VAL A 245 -39.72 5.96 18.51
N GLU A 246 -39.62 4.69 18.13
CA GLU A 246 -38.56 4.14 17.30
C GLU A 246 -39.11 3.57 15.98
N LEU A 247 -38.26 3.40 14.95
CA LEU A 247 -38.69 2.80 13.68
C LEU A 247 -39.30 1.39 13.83
N ALA A 248 -38.92 0.67 14.88
CA ALA A 248 -39.48 -0.66 15.18
C ALA A 248 -40.99 -0.60 15.53
N ASP A 249 -41.48 0.54 16.01
CA ASP A 249 -42.87 0.72 16.41
C ASP A 249 -43.82 0.94 15.22
N LYS A 250 -43.28 1.15 14.02
CA LYS A 250 -44.04 1.44 12.79
C LYS A 250 -45.22 0.48 12.60
N ALA A 251 -44.96 -0.83 12.71
CA ALA A 251 -45.98 -1.84 12.51
C ALA A 251 -47.13 -1.74 13.54
N ALA A 252 -46.81 -1.45 14.80
CA ALA A 252 -47.81 -1.27 15.85
C ALA A 252 -48.64 0.00 15.62
N VAL A 253 -47.99 1.11 15.25
CA VAL A 253 -48.67 2.39 14.93
C VAL A 253 -49.65 2.21 13.75
N GLU A 254 -49.21 1.57 12.67
CA GLU A 254 -50.05 1.28 11.49
C GLU A 254 -51.22 0.34 11.81
N GLU A 255 -51.01 -0.64 12.69
CA GLU A 255 -52.06 -1.54 13.16
C GLU A 255 -53.13 -0.76 13.94
N VAL A 256 -52.72 0.12 14.86
CA VAL A 256 -53.64 0.96 15.63
C VAL A 256 -54.41 1.92 14.72
N ARG A 257 -53.77 2.53 13.73
CA ARG A 257 -54.45 3.34 12.70
C ARG A 257 -55.50 2.52 11.96
N THR A 258 -55.17 1.31 11.52
CA THR A 258 -56.11 0.43 10.81
C THR A 258 -57.32 0.07 11.68
N LYS A 259 -57.08 -0.27 12.96
CA LYS A 259 -58.14 -0.53 13.94
C LYS A 259 -59.04 0.70 14.12
N TYR A 260 -58.46 1.89 14.30
CA TYR A 260 -59.21 3.13 14.42
C TYR A 260 -60.04 3.39 13.16
N GLU A 261 -59.48 3.22 11.96
CA GLU A 261 -60.22 3.48 10.72
C GLU A 261 -61.39 2.51 10.47
N SER A 262 -61.30 1.28 11.00
CA SER A 262 -62.38 0.28 10.94
C SER A 262 -63.60 0.58 11.82
N LEU A 263 -63.48 1.52 12.76
CA LEU A 263 -64.56 1.93 13.64
C LEU A 263 -65.64 2.73 12.91
N THR A 264 -66.89 2.61 13.37
CA THR A 264 -67.99 3.47 12.92
C THR A 264 -67.82 4.91 13.41
N ALA A 265 -68.55 5.87 12.83
CA ALA A 265 -68.49 7.27 13.26
C ALA A 265 -68.82 7.46 14.76
N THR A 266 -69.81 6.73 15.29
CA THR A 266 -70.16 6.74 16.71
C THR A 266 -69.01 6.21 17.56
N GLN A 267 -68.40 5.09 17.16
CA GLN A 267 -67.27 4.50 17.87
C GLN A 267 -66.02 5.39 17.84
N LYS A 268 -65.69 6.00 16.70
CA LYS A 268 -64.59 6.99 16.58
C LYS A 268 -64.80 8.19 17.51
N ALA A 269 -66.04 8.70 17.61
CA ALA A 269 -66.36 9.78 18.55
C ALA A 269 -66.18 9.37 20.02
N LEU A 270 -66.41 8.10 20.35
CA LEU A 270 -66.20 7.54 21.69
C LEU A 270 -64.72 7.31 22.04
N VAL A 271 -63.86 7.03 21.04
CA VAL A 271 -62.40 6.94 21.26
C VAL A 271 -61.85 8.27 21.79
N GLY A 272 -62.32 9.39 21.23
CA GLY A 272 -61.95 10.72 21.66
C GLY A 272 -60.60 11.18 21.08
N ASP A 273 -59.65 11.51 21.96
CA ASP A 273 -58.35 12.05 21.57
C ASP A 273 -57.46 10.96 20.94
N ILE A 274 -56.88 11.28 19.77
CA ILE A 274 -55.96 10.43 19.01
C ILE A 274 -54.58 11.05 18.83
N MET A 275 -54.28 12.12 19.57
CA MET A 275 -53.03 12.89 19.43
C MET A 275 -51.78 11.99 19.51
N ARG A 276 -51.76 11.05 20.45
CA ARG A 276 -50.65 10.08 20.61
C ARG A 276 -50.42 9.21 19.38
N LEU A 277 -51.49 8.77 18.71
CA LEU A 277 -51.40 8.04 17.44
C LEU A 277 -50.81 8.93 16.34
N THR A 278 -51.33 10.16 16.20
CA THR A 278 -50.85 11.08 15.15
C THR A 278 -49.41 11.57 15.39
N GLU A 279 -49.00 11.74 16.64
CA GLU A 279 -47.63 12.10 17.01
C GLU A 279 -46.67 10.94 16.74
N ALA A 280 -47.08 9.69 17.04
CA ALA A 280 -46.30 8.52 16.71
C ALA A 280 -46.12 8.34 15.19
N GLU A 281 -47.18 8.54 14.40
CA GLU A 281 -47.09 8.51 12.93
C GLU A 281 -46.13 9.57 12.38
N ALA A 282 -46.19 10.80 12.91
CA ALA A 282 -45.29 11.88 12.52
C ALA A 282 -43.83 11.59 12.90
N ALA A 283 -43.60 11.04 14.11
CA ALA A 283 -42.27 10.67 14.57
C ALA A 283 -41.67 9.53 13.72
N ILE A 284 -42.47 8.50 13.37
CA ILE A 284 -42.05 7.45 12.42
C ILE A 284 -41.64 8.06 11.08
N ALA A 285 -42.45 8.96 10.51
CA ALA A 285 -42.13 9.60 9.24
C ALA A 285 -40.83 10.42 9.29
N GLU A 286 -40.59 11.13 10.40
CA GLU A 286 -39.35 11.88 10.63
C GLU A 286 -38.13 10.96 10.74
N LEU A 287 -38.25 9.85 11.48
CA LEU A 287 -37.19 8.85 11.60
C LEU A 287 -36.88 8.17 10.26
N GLU A 288 -37.89 7.88 9.44
CA GLU A 288 -37.68 7.32 8.10
C GLU A 288 -36.96 8.31 7.18
N ALA A 289 -37.34 9.60 7.24
CA ALA A 289 -36.66 10.65 6.48
C ALA A 289 -35.20 10.81 6.94
N GLN A 290 -34.94 10.78 8.25
CA GLN A 290 -33.59 10.87 8.79
C GLN A 290 -32.75 9.65 8.40
N ALA A 291 -33.30 8.43 8.47
CA ALA A 291 -32.61 7.23 8.05
C ALA A 291 -32.26 7.25 6.55
N ALA A 292 -33.16 7.76 5.71
CA ALA A 292 -32.91 7.95 4.28
C ALA A 292 -31.79 8.99 4.03
N ALA A 293 -31.81 10.12 4.75
CA ALA A 293 -30.78 11.15 4.66
C ALA A 293 -29.41 10.65 5.13
N ASP A 294 -29.37 9.87 6.22
CA ASP A 294 -28.14 9.25 6.72
C ASP A 294 -27.56 8.25 5.71
N LEU A 295 -28.43 7.46 5.05
CA LEU A 295 -28.02 6.54 4.00
C LEU A 295 -27.49 7.29 2.77
N GLU A 296 -28.13 8.37 2.35
CA GLU A 296 -27.66 9.20 1.22
C GLU A 296 -26.27 9.81 1.52
N ALA A 297 -26.10 10.40 2.71
CA ALA A 297 -24.83 10.97 3.14
C ALA A 297 -23.70 9.92 3.17
N ALA A 298 -23.99 8.72 3.69
CA ALA A 298 -23.05 7.61 3.69
C ALA A 298 -22.71 7.15 2.26
N ASN A 299 -23.70 7.02 1.38
CA ASN A 299 -23.48 6.61 -0.02
C ASN A 299 -22.60 7.58 -0.80
N LEU A 300 -22.72 8.89 -0.57
CA LEU A 300 -21.84 9.89 -1.19
C LEU A 300 -20.37 9.68 -0.79
N VAL A 301 -20.10 9.32 0.46
CA VAL A 301 -18.74 9.02 0.94
C VAL A 301 -18.28 7.67 0.42
N LYS A 302 -19.14 6.66 0.42
CA LYS A 302 -18.84 5.34 -0.17
C LYS A 302 -18.43 5.47 -1.63
N ALA A 303 -19.19 6.21 -2.44
CA ALA A 303 -18.85 6.49 -3.83
C ALA A 303 -17.50 7.25 -3.96
N ALA A 304 -17.21 8.19 -3.07
CA ALA A 304 -15.91 8.87 -3.05
C ALA A 304 -14.75 7.91 -2.75
N ILE A 305 -14.93 6.94 -1.83
CA ILE A 305 -13.93 5.92 -1.50
C ILE A 305 -13.78 4.90 -2.64
N GLU A 306 -14.89 4.46 -3.24
CA GLU A 306 -14.90 3.56 -4.40
C GLU A 306 -14.29 4.20 -5.65
N GLY A 307 -14.32 5.53 -5.74
CA GLY A 307 -13.68 6.30 -6.80
C GLY A 307 -12.17 6.48 -6.65
N LEU A 308 -11.58 6.18 -5.50
CA LEU A 308 -10.12 6.25 -5.31
C LEU A 308 -9.41 5.14 -6.08
N PRO A 309 -8.21 5.32 -6.63
CA PRO A 309 -7.46 4.21 -7.24
C PRO A 309 -7.26 3.05 -6.25
N VAL A 310 -7.10 1.83 -6.78
CA VAL A 310 -6.66 0.71 -5.94
C VAL A 310 -5.21 0.92 -5.52
N LYS A 311 -4.80 0.36 -4.38
CA LYS A 311 -3.47 0.59 -3.77
C LYS A 311 -2.29 0.59 -4.75
N ALA A 312 -2.27 -0.35 -5.69
CA ALA A 312 -1.18 -0.51 -6.66
C ALA A 312 -1.15 0.57 -7.76
N GLU A 313 -2.25 1.30 -7.95
CA GLU A 313 -2.42 2.34 -8.98
C GLU A 313 -2.42 3.75 -8.39
N VAL A 314 -2.27 3.89 -7.06
CA VAL A 314 -2.24 5.20 -6.41
C VAL A 314 -0.99 5.95 -6.84
N GLU A 315 -1.16 7.20 -7.28
CA GLU A 315 -0.09 8.13 -7.64
C GLU A 315 -0.15 9.40 -6.77
N LEU A 316 0.93 10.17 -6.71
CA LEU A 316 0.96 11.42 -5.93
C LEU A 316 -0.12 12.43 -6.36
N ALA A 317 -0.58 12.38 -7.62
CA ALA A 317 -1.66 13.21 -8.12
C ALA A 317 -3.00 12.94 -7.42
N ASP A 318 -3.22 11.72 -6.91
CA ASP A 318 -4.45 11.31 -6.23
C ASP A 318 -4.56 11.86 -4.81
N LYS A 319 -3.49 12.44 -4.26
CA LYS A 319 -3.43 12.96 -2.89
C LYS A 319 -4.63 13.85 -2.55
N THR A 320 -4.98 14.77 -3.45
CA THR A 320 -6.11 15.69 -3.23
C THR A 320 -7.45 14.94 -3.13
N ALA A 321 -7.65 13.90 -3.96
CA ALA A 321 -8.87 13.10 -3.93
C ALA A 321 -8.97 12.24 -2.66
N VAL A 322 -7.85 11.64 -2.24
CA VAL A 322 -7.75 10.85 -1.00
C VAL A 322 -8.04 11.73 0.23
N GLU A 323 -7.42 12.90 0.33
CA GLU A 323 -7.67 13.86 1.41
C GLU A 323 -9.12 14.37 1.44
N ALA A 324 -9.71 14.61 0.26
CA ALA A 324 -11.11 14.99 0.15
C ALA A 324 -12.04 13.86 0.63
N ALA A 325 -11.78 12.61 0.25
CA ALA A 325 -12.53 11.45 0.72
C ALA A 325 -12.42 11.28 2.24
N ARG A 326 -11.23 11.43 2.82
CA ARG A 326 -11.02 11.40 4.27
C ARG A 326 -11.76 12.51 5.00
N THR A 327 -11.76 13.72 4.44
CA THR A 327 -12.46 14.87 5.02
C THR A 327 -13.98 14.63 5.04
N LYS A 328 -14.55 14.15 3.93
CA LYS A 328 -15.96 13.78 3.86
C LYS A 328 -16.31 12.67 4.86
N TYR A 329 -15.49 11.62 4.95
CA TYR A 329 -15.69 10.54 5.93
C TYR A 329 -15.64 11.05 7.37
N LYS A 330 -14.71 11.94 7.72
CA LYS A 330 -14.60 12.50 9.08
C LYS A 330 -15.84 13.31 9.47
N ALA A 331 -16.44 14.03 8.52
CA ALA A 331 -17.63 14.86 8.74
C ALA A 331 -18.92 14.06 9.01
N LEU A 332 -18.95 12.76 8.69
CA LEU A 332 -20.10 11.89 8.95
C LEU A 332 -20.32 11.64 10.45
N THR A 333 -21.58 11.46 10.83
CA THR A 333 -21.99 10.99 12.17
C THR A 333 -21.57 9.53 12.39
N ALA A 334 -21.67 9.03 13.63
CA ALA A 334 -21.34 7.63 13.93
C ALA A 334 -22.23 6.64 13.15
N THR A 335 -23.54 6.91 13.08
CA THR A 335 -24.52 6.12 12.30
C THR A 335 -24.15 6.12 10.81
N GLN A 336 -23.89 7.29 10.24
CA GLN A 336 -23.49 7.42 8.84
C GLN A 336 -22.16 6.71 8.54
N LYS A 337 -21.16 6.78 9.45
CA LYS A 337 -19.89 6.04 9.32
C LYS A 337 -20.09 4.53 9.32
N ALA A 338 -21.00 4.02 10.15
CA ALA A 338 -21.34 2.60 10.16
C ALA A 338 -21.98 2.16 8.82
N LEU A 339 -22.79 3.02 8.22
CA LEU A 339 -23.41 2.78 6.90
C LEU A 339 -22.40 2.82 5.74
N VAL A 340 -21.33 3.61 5.82
CA VAL A 340 -20.23 3.58 4.83
C VAL A 340 -19.58 2.19 4.79
N GLY A 341 -19.42 1.55 5.95
CA GLY A 341 -18.83 0.23 6.08
C GLY A 341 -17.31 0.23 5.90
N ASP A 342 -16.82 -0.60 4.97
CA ASP A 342 -15.39 -0.79 4.74
C ASP A 342 -14.71 0.46 4.16
N ILE A 343 -13.63 0.90 4.79
CA ILE A 343 -12.80 2.04 4.37
C ILE A 343 -11.37 1.64 3.99
N THR A 344 -11.11 0.34 3.83
CA THR A 344 -9.75 -0.19 3.55
C THR A 344 -9.11 0.48 2.35
N ARG A 345 -9.89 0.72 1.28
CA ARG A 345 -9.41 1.40 0.07
C ARG A 345 -8.93 2.83 0.34
N LEU A 346 -9.62 3.57 1.22
CA LEU A 346 -9.19 4.90 1.64
C LEU A 346 -7.91 4.84 2.47
N THR A 347 -7.82 3.92 3.43
CA THR A 347 -6.62 3.79 4.28
C THR A 347 -5.41 3.29 3.49
N ASP A 348 -5.60 2.38 2.53
CA ASP A 348 -4.55 1.92 1.64
C ASP A 348 -4.05 3.03 0.71
N ALA A 349 -4.96 3.84 0.17
CA ALA A 349 -4.58 4.98 -0.64
C ALA A 349 -3.79 6.03 0.17
N GLU A 350 -4.19 6.32 1.41
CA GLU A 350 -3.43 7.19 2.30
C GLU A 350 -2.02 6.66 2.60
N ALA A 351 -1.89 5.36 2.86
CA ALA A 351 -0.60 4.73 3.10
C ALA A 351 0.28 4.78 1.85
N ALA A 352 -0.28 4.48 0.67
CA ALA A 352 0.45 4.55 -0.60
C ALA A 352 0.92 5.97 -0.92
N ILE A 353 0.09 7.00 -0.69
CA ILE A 353 0.51 8.40 -0.83
C ILE A 353 1.68 8.72 0.11
N ALA A 354 1.62 8.30 1.38
CA ALA A 354 2.70 8.55 2.35
C ALA A 354 4.01 7.86 1.93
N GLU A 355 3.95 6.63 1.41
CA GLU A 355 5.11 5.91 0.88
C GLU A 355 5.71 6.61 -0.35
N LEU A 356 4.87 7.07 -1.28
CA LEU A 356 5.31 7.80 -2.47
C LEU A 356 5.97 9.15 -2.11
N GLU A 357 5.43 9.87 -1.12
CA GLU A 357 6.04 11.12 -0.63
C GLU A 357 7.41 10.85 0.03
N ALA A 358 7.51 9.80 0.83
CA ALA A 358 8.78 9.39 1.44
C ALA A 358 9.81 8.99 0.38
N GLN A 359 9.40 8.24 -0.64
CA GLN A 359 10.28 7.85 -1.75
C GLN A 359 10.74 9.06 -2.56
N ALA A 360 9.83 9.99 -2.89
CA ALA A 360 10.17 11.22 -3.60
C ALA A 360 11.17 12.09 -2.81
N ALA A 361 11.01 12.16 -1.48
CA ALA A 361 11.95 12.85 -0.60
C ALA A 361 13.33 12.16 -0.59
N ALA A 362 13.37 10.83 -0.50
CA ALA A 362 14.61 10.06 -0.54
C ALA A 362 15.34 10.17 -1.89
N ASP A 363 14.59 10.15 -3.01
CA ASP A 363 15.14 10.35 -4.35
C ASP A 363 15.76 11.75 -4.50
N LEU A 364 15.10 12.78 -3.96
CA LEU A 364 15.61 14.13 -3.94
C LEU A 364 16.87 14.27 -3.08
N GLU A 365 16.91 13.64 -1.90
CA GLU A 365 18.08 13.64 -1.03
C GLU A 365 19.28 12.95 -1.70
N ALA A 366 19.07 11.77 -2.30
CA ALA A 366 20.10 11.04 -3.03
C ALA A 366 20.65 11.85 -4.22
N ALA A 367 19.78 12.49 -4.99
CA ALA A 367 20.18 13.37 -6.09
C ALA A 367 20.97 14.59 -5.59
N ASN A 368 20.53 15.24 -4.50
CA ASN A 368 21.21 16.40 -3.92
C ASN A 368 22.63 16.07 -3.43
N LEU A 369 22.86 14.87 -2.87
CA LEU A 369 24.21 14.43 -2.48
C LEU A 369 25.16 14.32 -3.68
N VAL A 370 24.67 13.85 -4.83
CA VAL A 370 25.46 13.78 -6.07
C VAL A 370 25.64 15.17 -6.68
N LYS A 371 24.59 16.00 -6.69
CA LYS A 371 24.68 17.40 -7.12
C LYS A 371 25.75 18.16 -6.33
N ALA A 372 25.76 18.02 -5.00
CA ALA A 372 26.78 18.61 -4.14
C ALA A 372 28.20 18.07 -4.45
N ALA A 373 28.32 16.78 -4.77
CA ALA A 373 29.61 16.19 -5.17
C ALA A 373 30.11 16.77 -6.50
N ILE A 374 29.22 16.96 -7.49
CA ILE A 374 29.54 17.58 -8.78
C ILE A 374 29.87 19.07 -8.61
N GLU A 375 29.08 19.79 -7.81
CA GLU A 375 29.33 21.19 -7.44
C GLU A 375 30.60 21.39 -6.59
N GLY A 376 31.13 20.32 -6.00
CA GLY A 376 32.40 20.32 -5.27
C GLY A 376 33.64 20.12 -6.15
N LEU A 377 33.50 19.67 -7.40
CA LEU A 377 34.63 19.45 -8.32
C LEU A 377 35.23 20.79 -8.77
N PRO A 378 36.54 20.96 -8.94
CA PRO A 378 37.08 22.21 -9.47
C PRO A 378 36.47 22.60 -10.82
N VAL A 379 36.42 23.90 -11.12
CA VAL A 379 36.05 24.35 -12.47
C VAL A 379 37.09 23.87 -13.47
N LYS A 380 36.69 23.68 -14.73
CA LYS A 380 37.48 23.06 -15.80
C LYS A 380 38.94 23.53 -15.85
N GLU A 381 39.17 24.82 -15.71
CA GLU A 381 40.48 25.46 -15.75
C GLU A 381 41.39 25.01 -14.59
N ASP A 382 40.81 24.79 -13.41
CA ASP A 382 41.51 24.50 -12.16
C ASP A 382 41.70 23.00 -11.88
N VAL A 383 41.01 22.13 -12.64
CA VAL A 383 41.16 20.67 -12.47
C VAL A 383 42.62 20.24 -12.68
N VAL A 384 43.15 19.47 -11.72
CA VAL A 384 44.49 18.88 -11.71
C VAL A 384 44.44 17.36 -11.47
N LEU A 385 45.55 16.64 -11.71
CA LEU A 385 45.58 15.17 -11.59
C LEU A 385 45.20 14.63 -10.20
N THR A 386 45.44 15.38 -9.13
CA THR A 386 45.06 14.97 -7.77
C THR A 386 43.54 14.94 -7.57
N ASP A 387 42.78 15.66 -8.39
CA ASP A 387 41.31 15.67 -8.32
C ASP A 387 40.68 14.41 -8.94
N LYS A 388 41.48 13.59 -9.65
CA LYS A 388 41.03 12.38 -10.33
C LYS A 388 40.15 11.50 -9.46
N ALA A 389 40.57 11.25 -8.21
CA ALA A 389 39.81 10.41 -7.29
C ALA A 389 38.44 11.01 -6.94
N ALA A 390 38.35 12.34 -6.81
CA ALA A 390 37.09 13.03 -6.54
C ALA A 390 36.15 13.01 -7.76
N VAL A 391 36.70 13.20 -8.97
CA VAL A 391 35.96 13.11 -10.24
C VAL A 391 35.40 11.70 -10.46
N GLU A 392 36.23 10.66 -10.30
CA GLU A 392 35.82 9.26 -10.42
C GLU A 392 34.78 8.87 -9.35
N ALA A 393 34.93 9.37 -8.13
CA ALA A 393 33.95 9.16 -7.06
C ALA A 393 32.60 9.84 -7.38
N ALA A 394 32.61 11.07 -7.90
CA ALA A 394 31.40 11.77 -8.33
C ALA A 394 30.69 11.02 -9.47
N ARG A 395 31.44 10.53 -10.48
CA ARG A 395 30.90 9.68 -11.55
C ARG A 395 30.29 8.39 -11.01
N THR A 396 30.99 7.70 -10.12
CA THR A 396 30.51 6.43 -9.54
C THR A 396 29.20 6.64 -8.77
N LYS A 397 29.12 7.71 -7.97
CA LYS A 397 27.89 8.08 -7.27
C LYS A 397 26.76 8.41 -8.24
N TYR A 398 27.03 9.19 -9.28
CA TYR A 398 26.03 9.51 -10.31
C TYR A 398 25.52 8.24 -11.01
N GLU A 399 26.40 7.29 -11.36
CA GLU A 399 25.98 6.05 -12.02
C GLU A 399 25.18 5.10 -11.13
N SER A 400 25.36 5.19 -9.81
CA SER A 400 24.57 4.41 -8.84
C SER A 400 23.14 4.91 -8.64
N LEU A 401 22.83 6.13 -9.11
CA LEU A 401 21.49 6.70 -9.02
C LEU A 401 20.51 6.03 -10.01
N THR A 402 19.24 5.98 -9.62
CA THR A 402 18.14 5.58 -10.51
C THR A 402 17.91 6.62 -11.62
N ALA A 403 17.15 6.28 -12.66
CA ALA A 403 16.84 7.21 -13.74
C ALA A 403 16.12 8.48 -13.22
N THR A 404 15.16 8.32 -12.30
CA THR A 404 14.46 9.44 -11.64
C THR A 404 15.43 10.32 -10.87
N GLN A 405 16.30 9.72 -10.06
CA GLN A 405 17.31 10.44 -9.30
C GLN A 405 18.32 11.16 -10.21
N LYS A 406 18.78 10.54 -11.30
CA LYS A 406 19.66 11.17 -12.31
C LYS A 406 18.99 12.38 -12.96
N ALA A 407 17.70 12.29 -13.28
CA ALA A 407 16.94 13.43 -13.80
C ALA A 407 16.87 14.59 -12.79
N LEU A 408 16.77 14.27 -11.49
CA LEU A 408 16.79 15.26 -10.41
C LEU A 408 18.17 15.91 -10.19
N VAL A 409 19.27 15.23 -10.49
CA VAL A 409 20.63 15.83 -10.47
C VAL A 409 20.74 16.97 -11.49
N GLY A 410 20.13 16.79 -12.67
CA GLY A 410 20.09 17.81 -13.72
C GLY A 410 21.41 17.92 -14.48
N ASP A 411 21.98 19.13 -14.53
CA ASP A 411 23.19 19.42 -15.31
C ASP A 411 24.44 18.77 -14.71
N ILE A 412 25.14 17.98 -15.54
CA ILE A 412 26.38 17.28 -15.20
C ILE A 412 27.60 17.81 -15.97
N THR A 413 27.49 18.95 -16.63
CA THR A 413 28.56 19.53 -17.47
C THR A 413 29.87 19.67 -16.69
N ARG A 414 29.80 20.11 -15.43
CA ARG A 414 31.00 20.24 -14.58
C ARG A 414 31.72 18.90 -14.33
N LEU A 415 30.99 17.80 -14.21
CA LEU A 415 31.56 16.46 -14.08
C LEU A 415 32.24 16.04 -15.38
N THR A 416 31.57 16.20 -16.53
CA THR A 416 32.12 15.78 -17.83
C THR A 416 33.32 16.63 -18.25
N GLU A 417 33.32 17.93 -17.94
CA GLU A 417 34.47 18.80 -18.17
C GLU A 417 35.66 18.45 -17.27
N ALA A 418 35.41 18.08 -16.00
CA ALA A 418 36.45 17.62 -15.11
C ALA A 418 37.05 16.29 -15.56
N GLU A 419 36.24 15.35 -16.04
CA GLU A 419 36.71 14.08 -16.63
C GLU A 419 37.60 14.31 -17.85
N ALA A 420 37.19 15.19 -18.77
CA ALA A 420 37.98 15.55 -19.94
C ALA A 420 39.32 16.19 -19.54
N ALA A 421 39.31 17.10 -18.56
CA ALA A 421 40.52 17.74 -18.06
C ALA A 421 41.48 16.74 -17.39
N ILE A 422 40.97 15.73 -16.65
CA ILE A 422 41.80 14.64 -16.11
C ILE A 422 42.41 13.80 -17.24
N ALA A 423 41.64 13.47 -18.28
CA ALA A 423 42.16 12.72 -19.43
C ALA A 423 43.28 13.49 -20.16
N ASP A 424 43.11 14.80 -20.37
CA ASP A 424 44.15 15.68 -20.94
C ASP A 424 45.43 15.67 -20.09
N TRP A 425 45.29 15.76 -18.77
CA TRP A 425 46.45 15.69 -17.88
C TRP A 425 47.16 14.33 -17.92
N GLN A 426 46.43 13.23 -18.06
CA GLN A 426 47.03 11.90 -18.18
C GLN A 426 47.82 11.76 -19.50
N VAL A 427 47.29 12.29 -20.60
CA VAL A 427 47.98 12.38 -21.89
C VAL A 427 49.27 13.20 -21.76
N ILE A 428 49.19 14.38 -21.13
CA ILE A 428 50.36 15.22 -20.87
C ILE A 428 51.40 14.52 -19.98
N ALA A 429 50.97 13.83 -18.92
CA ALA A 429 51.88 13.14 -18.00
C ALA A 429 52.66 12.05 -18.72
N LEU A 430 51.99 11.22 -19.52
CA LEU A 430 52.61 10.17 -20.32
C LEU A 430 53.56 10.75 -21.37
N ALA A 431 53.11 11.77 -22.11
CA ALA A 431 53.94 12.46 -23.10
C ALA A 431 55.18 13.10 -22.47
N LYS A 432 55.04 13.75 -21.31
CA LYS A 432 56.16 14.34 -20.57
C LYS A 432 57.14 13.26 -20.11
N GLU A 433 56.64 12.11 -19.65
CA GLU A 433 57.47 10.99 -19.25
C GLU A 433 58.26 10.41 -20.43
N ASN A 434 57.64 10.21 -21.59
CA ASN A 434 58.24 9.55 -22.75
C ASN A 434 59.02 10.46 -23.69
N LEU A 435 58.76 11.78 -23.69
CA LEU A 435 59.46 12.70 -24.58
C LEU A 435 60.96 12.69 -24.30
N ARG A 436 61.75 12.39 -25.33
CA ARG A 436 63.22 12.35 -25.32
C ARG A 436 63.73 13.23 -26.45
N VAL A 437 64.83 13.93 -26.19
CA VAL A 437 65.62 14.61 -27.22
C VAL A 437 67.00 14.00 -27.15
N THR A 438 67.46 13.47 -28.27
CA THR A 438 68.80 12.88 -28.41
C THR A 438 69.53 13.62 -29.52
N TYR A 439 70.69 14.17 -29.19
CA TYR A 439 71.56 14.87 -30.13
C TYR A 439 73.01 14.49 -29.81
N ASN A 440 73.80 14.18 -30.82
CA ASN A 440 75.19 13.71 -30.67
C ASN A 440 76.22 14.86 -30.65
N GLY A 441 75.76 16.11 -30.73
CA GLY A 441 76.60 17.30 -30.67
C GLY A 441 77.17 17.78 -32.00
N VAL A 442 77.09 16.99 -33.07
CA VAL A 442 77.72 17.31 -34.36
C VAL A 442 76.77 17.26 -35.56
N ASP A 443 75.64 16.56 -35.44
CA ASP A 443 74.68 16.41 -36.54
C ASP A 443 74.08 17.77 -36.97
N VAL A 444 73.70 17.87 -38.24
CA VAL A 444 73.12 19.08 -38.83
C VAL A 444 71.67 19.33 -38.43
N SER A 445 71.06 18.41 -37.69
CA SER A 445 69.74 18.57 -37.10
C SER A 445 69.54 17.68 -35.87
N VAL A 446 68.59 18.08 -35.00
CA VAL A 446 68.09 17.31 -33.86
C VAL A 446 66.62 17.00 -34.07
N LEU A 447 66.19 15.78 -33.75
CA LEU A 447 64.79 15.40 -33.88
C LEU A 447 63.94 16.03 -32.77
N LEU A 448 63.06 16.94 -33.16
CA LEU A 448 62.10 17.60 -32.27
C LEU A 448 60.68 17.14 -32.63
N SER A 449 60.15 16.16 -31.89
CA SER A 449 58.79 15.65 -32.12
C SER A 449 57.75 16.73 -31.82
N ASN A 450 56.81 16.96 -32.73
CA ASN A 450 55.68 17.88 -32.53
C ASN A 450 54.42 17.21 -31.95
N LEU A 451 54.44 15.87 -31.81
CA LEU A 451 53.38 15.07 -31.20
C LEU A 451 54.02 13.94 -30.40
N GLN A 452 53.55 13.71 -29.17
CA GLN A 452 54.02 12.63 -28.31
C GLN A 452 52.86 12.07 -27.49
N ASP A 453 52.58 10.77 -27.60
CA ASP A 453 51.53 10.06 -26.85
C ASP A 453 50.14 10.74 -26.87
N GLY A 454 49.82 11.43 -27.98
CA GLY A 454 48.57 12.18 -28.15
C GLY A 454 48.63 13.63 -27.67
N ALA A 455 49.67 14.06 -26.94
CA ALA A 455 49.90 15.45 -26.59
C ALA A 455 50.63 16.18 -27.73
N ASN A 456 50.21 17.41 -28.03
CA ASN A 456 50.92 18.30 -28.95
C ASN A 456 52.16 18.87 -28.26
N VAL A 457 53.28 18.92 -28.98
CA VAL A 457 54.56 19.42 -28.45
C VAL A 457 55.02 20.59 -29.32
N THR A 458 55.23 21.74 -28.70
CA THR A 458 55.79 22.92 -29.35
C THR A 458 57.13 23.25 -28.71
N TRP A 459 58.11 23.64 -29.52
CA TRP A 459 59.48 23.85 -29.06
C TRP A 459 59.83 25.33 -29.03
N SER A 460 60.57 25.72 -28.00
CA SER A 460 61.11 27.07 -27.83
C SER A 460 62.48 27.01 -27.19
N LEU A 461 63.25 28.09 -27.29
CA LEU A 461 64.55 28.20 -26.65
C LEU A 461 64.42 28.93 -25.32
N LYS A 462 65.15 28.47 -24.30
CA LYS A 462 65.29 29.22 -23.05
C LYS A 462 66.03 30.54 -23.27
N ASP A 463 67.04 30.53 -24.12
CA ASP A 463 67.73 31.73 -24.61
C ASP A 463 67.40 31.96 -26.09
N PRO A 464 66.51 32.91 -26.40
CA PRO A 464 66.10 33.20 -27.78
C PRO A 464 67.25 33.66 -28.69
N THR A 465 68.36 34.18 -28.12
CA THR A 465 69.51 34.63 -28.90
C THR A 465 70.26 33.48 -29.57
N GLN A 466 70.06 32.25 -29.12
CA GLN A 466 70.65 31.02 -29.68
C GLN A 466 69.91 30.52 -30.94
N SER A 467 68.89 31.22 -31.41
CA SER A 467 68.14 30.87 -32.63
C SER A 467 68.97 30.89 -33.92
N SER A 468 70.14 31.54 -33.91
CA SER A 468 71.11 31.45 -35.01
C SER A 468 71.85 30.10 -35.05
N ILE A 469 71.80 29.32 -33.96
CA ILE A 469 72.48 28.02 -33.78
C ILE A 469 71.51 26.86 -34.00
N ILE A 470 70.25 26.98 -33.57
CA ILE A 470 69.22 25.96 -33.79
C ILE A 470 67.87 26.59 -34.18
N ASP A 471 67.26 26.04 -35.22
CA ASP A 471 65.88 26.34 -35.61
C ASP A 471 64.94 25.31 -34.95
N VAL A 472 64.19 25.75 -33.94
CA VAL A 472 63.28 24.90 -33.17
C VAL A 472 62.02 24.48 -33.92
N LEU A 473 61.75 25.01 -35.11
CA LEU A 473 60.59 24.61 -35.92
C LEU A 473 60.83 23.31 -36.69
N ASN A 474 62.06 23.09 -37.14
CA ASN A 474 62.43 21.95 -37.98
C ASN A 474 63.60 21.14 -37.38
N GLY A 475 64.22 21.62 -36.30
CA GLY A 475 65.34 20.97 -35.63
C GLY A 475 66.71 21.21 -36.29
N ASN A 476 66.82 22.08 -37.29
CA ASN A 476 68.09 22.31 -38.00
C ASN A 476 69.12 23.02 -37.12
N ILE A 477 70.39 22.63 -37.24
CA ILE A 477 71.50 23.17 -36.45
C ILE A 477 72.53 23.81 -37.36
N ASN A 478 72.87 25.06 -37.07
CA ASN A 478 73.91 25.82 -37.75
C ASN A 478 75.14 25.94 -36.85
N ARG A 479 76.20 25.21 -37.23
CA ARG A 479 77.49 25.17 -36.50
C ARG A 479 78.49 26.22 -37.00
N THR A 480 78.17 26.93 -38.07
CA THR A 480 79.07 27.88 -38.74
C THR A 480 79.40 29.05 -37.83
N GLY A 481 80.69 29.26 -37.53
CA GLY A 481 81.17 30.38 -36.70
C GLY A 481 81.15 30.13 -35.19
N LEU A 482 80.79 28.93 -34.73
CA LEU A 482 80.96 28.52 -33.34
C LEU A 482 82.43 28.22 -33.05
N THR A 483 83.01 28.95 -32.08
CA THR A 483 84.43 28.83 -31.66
C THR A 483 84.60 28.04 -30.37
N THR A 484 83.51 27.77 -29.65
CA THR A 484 83.45 26.93 -28.45
C THR A 484 82.15 26.14 -28.45
N ASP A 485 82.17 24.97 -27.81
CA ASP A 485 80.95 24.19 -27.56
C ASP A 485 79.92 25.06 -26.85
N THR A 486 78.66 24.97 -27.29
CA THR A 486 77.58 25.80 -26.77
C THR A 486 76.43 24.93 -26.30
N ASP A 487 76.08 25.06 -25.03
CA ASP A 487 74.91 24.40 -24.44
C ASP A 487 73.63 25.16 -24.81
N ILE A 488 72.65 24.41 -25.29
CA ILE A 488 71.34 24.90 -25.68
C ILE A 488 70.29 24.21 -24.82
N VAL A 489 69.40 25.01 -24.23
CA VAL A 489 68.26 24.52 -23.47
C VAL A 489 66.99 24.66 -24.30
N LEU A 490 66.52 23.53 -24.81
CA LEU A 490 65.25 23.37 -25.50
C LEU A 490 64.13 23.24 -24.48
N ILE A 491 63.07 24.02 -24.65
CA ILE A 491 61.86 23.95 -23.83
C ILE A 491 60.75 23.36 -24.70
N ALA A 492 60.35 22.13 -24.38
CA ALA A 492 59.14 21.51 -24.91
C ALA A 492 57.93 22.01 -24.12
N ASN A 493 57.00 22.69 -24.77
CA ASN A 493 55.67 22.98 -24.24
C ASN A 493 54.70 21.89 -24.73
N ILE A 494 54.29 21.03 -23.81
CA ILE A 494 53.46 19.85 -24.05
C ILE A 494 52.02 20.19 -23.65
N THR A 495 51.10 20.10 -24.60
CA THR A 495 49.71 20.53 -24.44
C THR A 495 48.71 19.45 -24.86
N SER A 496 47.65 19.27 -24.09
CA SER A 496 46.45 18.48 -24.44
C SER A 496 45.23 19.26 -23.99
N GLY A 497 44.27 19.47 -24.90
CA GLY A 497 43.14 20.37 -24.65
C GLY A 497 43.61 21.76 -24.23
N ILE A 498 43.14 22.25 -23.08
CA ILE A 498 43.56 23.53 -22.49
C ILE A 498 44.72 23.40 -21.50
N LYS A 499 45.16 22.17 -21.19
CA LYS A 499 46.19 21.90 -20.19
C LYS A 499 47.56 21.92 -20.87
N ALA A 500 48.56 22.40 -20.14
CA ALA A 500 49.92 22.55 -20.64
C ALA A 500 50.96 22.34 -19.53
N VAL A 501 52.11 21.78 -19.89
CA VAL A 501 53.29 21.72 -19.02
C VAL A 501 54.55 21.87 -19.85
N THR A 502 55.61 22.39 -19.26
CA THR A 502 56.92 22.45 -19.91
C THR A 502 57.86 21.36 -19.42
N LYS A 503 58.77 20.93 -20.29
CA LYS A 503 59.91 20.06 -19.99
C LYS A 503 61.15 20.60 -20.70
N GLN A 504 62.26 20.69 -19.99
CA GLN A 504 63.53 21.18 -20.53
C GLN A 504 64.40 20.01 -20.99
N PHE A 505 65.10 20.20 -22.09
CA PHE A 505 66.12 19.30 -22.62
C PHE A 505 67.39 20.12 -22.88
N ASN A 506 68.51 19.63 -22.37
CA ASN A 506 69.80 20.26 -22.63
C ASN A 506 70.49 19.47 -23.73
N ILE A 507 70.96 20.16 -24.77
CA ILE A 507 71.81 19.60 -25.81
C ILE A 507 73.08 20.47 -25.91
N THR A 508 74.21 19.88 -26.24
CA THR A 508 75.47 20.60 -26.47
C THR A 508 75.76 20.57 -27.96
N VAL A 509 75.99 21.71 -28.59
CA VAL A 509 76.42 21.81 -30.00
C VAL A 509 77.92 22.07 -30.03
N HIS A 510 78.69 21.15 -30.61
CA HIS A 510 80.15 21.22 -30.65
C HIS A 510 80.66 22.18 -31.75
N ALA A 511 81.76 22.89 -31.49
CA ALA A 511 82.43 23.75 -32.48
C ALA A 511 83.06 22.94 -33.64
N GLU A 512 83.25 23.57 -34.81
CA GLU A 512 83.81 22.93 -36.02
C GLU A 512 85.36 22.93 -35.98
N VAL A 513 86.01 21.76 -36.08
CA VAL A 513 87.47 21.60 -36.03
C VAL A 513 88.00 21.06 -37.38
N ALA A 514 89.01 21.72 -37.96
CA ALA A 514 89.66 21.31 -39.20
C ALA A 514 90.74 20.22 -38.98
N GLU A 515 90.78 19.19 -39.84
CA GLU A 515 91.63 17.98 -39.72
C GLU A 515 93.15 18.24 -39.98
N PRO A 516 94.07 17.62 -39.22
CA PRO A 516 95.53 17.76 -39.40
C PRO A 516 96.11 16.87 -40.52
N LYS A 517 97.20 17.33 -41.15
CA LYS A 517 97.91 16.59 -42.22
C LYS A 517 98.73 15.43 -41.63
N SER A 518 98.81 14.29 -42.31
CA SER A 518 99.61 13.13 -41.84
C SER A 518 100.36 12.38 -42.94
N ILE A 519 101.49 11.76 -42.61
CA ILE A 519 102.30 10.87 -43.46
C ILE A 519 102.38 9.48 -42.82
N LEU A 520 102.09 8.42 -43.58
CA LEU A 520 102.09 7.03 -43.11
C LEU A 520 103.46 6.34 -43.35
N SER A 521 103.94 5.53 -42.42
CA SER A 521 105.13 4.69 -42.58
C SER A 521 104.85 3.44 -43.41
N LYS A 522 105.90 2.89 -44.03
CA LYS A 522 105.92 1.50 -44.52
C LYS A 522 105.81 0.50 -43.37
N GLU A 523 105.51 -0.76 -43.70
CA GLU A 523 105.56 -1.86 -42.75
C GLU A 523 106.99 -2.13 -42.28
N ILE A 524 107.20 -2.10 -40.96
CA ILE A 524 108.47 -2.39 -40.30
C ILE A 524 108.40 -3.81 -39.76
N ALA A 525 109.14 -4.73 -40.38
CA ALA A 525 109.16 -6.15 -40.02
C ALA A 525 110.24 -6.52 -38.99
N ASN A 526 111.27 -5.68 -38.81
CA ASN A 526 112.36 -5.90 -37.85
C ASN A 526 112.61 -4.62 -37.02
N PHE A 527 112.61 -4.80 -35.70
CA PHE A 527 112.80 -3.73 -34.72
C PHE A 527 114.17 -3.75 -34.04
N ASP A 528 115.11 -4.61 -34.48
CA ASP A 528 116.48 -4.69 -33.96
C ASP A 528 117.46 -3.92 -34.85
N PHE A 529 118.01 -2.82 -34.32
CA PHE A 529 118.95 -1.96 -35.02
C PHE A 529 120.30 -1.85 -34.27
N THR A 530 120.74 -2.90 -33.57
CA THR A 530 122.01 -2.91 -32.79
C THR A 530 123.26 -3.29 -33.61
N ASN A 531 124.48 -2.92 -33.15
CA ASN A 531 125.75 -3.16 -33.85
C ASN A 531 126.36 -4.59 -33.69
N VAL A 532 127.21 -5.04 -34.64
CA VAL A 532 128.01 -6.30 -34.58
C VAL A 532 129.51 -6.03 -34.83
N TYR A 533 130.42 -6.78 -34.18
CA TYR A 533 131.90 -6.56 -34.15
C TYR A 533 132.69 -7.23 -35.31
N ALA A 534 133.83 -6.66 -35.68
CA ALA A 534 134.81 -7.19 -36.66
C ALA A 534 135.70 -8.33 -36.09
N THR A 535 136.16 -9.27 -36.94
CA THR A 535 136.93 -10.47 -36.53
C THR A 535 138.35 -10.53 -37.13
N THR A 536 139.29 -11.23 -36.46
CA THR A 536 140.67 -11.51 -36.93
C THR A 536 140.71 -12.64 -37.95
N ALA A 537 141.72 -12.69 -38.83
CA ALA A 537 142.02 -13.93 -39.55
C ALA A 537 142.47 -15.01 -38.55
N ARG A 538 141.61 -16.00 -38.33
CA ARG A 538 141.83 -17.12 -37.40
C ARG A 538 141.25 -18.39 -38.00
N GLU A 539 142.02 -19.47 -37.97
CA GLU A 539 141.50 -20.81 -38.26
C GLU A 539 141.95 -21.76 -37.16
N GLU A 540 141.01 -22.60 -36.72
CA GLU A 540 141.24 -23.71 -35.80
C GLU A 540 141.70 -24.93 -36.57
N SER A 541 142.66 -25.65 -36.00
CA SER A 541 143.22 -26.87 -36.54
C SER A 541 142.19 -27.98 -36.48
N ASN A 542 142.40 -28.99 -37.33
CA ASN A 542 141.88 -30.32 -37.11
C ASN A 542 142.27 -30.82 -35.71
N LYS A 543 141.48 -31.76 -35.19
CA LYS A 543 141.73 -32.43 -33.92
C LYS A 543 143.07 -33.17 -33.93
N ILE A 544 143.95 -32.80 -33.01
CA ILE A 544 145.26 -33.38 -32.79
C ILE A 544 145.09 -34.67 -32.00
N THR A 545 145.24 -35.79 -32.70
CA THR A 545 145.09 -37.14 -32.13
C THR A 545 146.42 -37.76 -31.73
N SER A 546 147.55 -37.20 -32.17
CA SER A 546 148.90 -37.67 -31.84
C SER A 546 149.89 -36.50 -31.74
N THR A 547 150.84 -36.63 -30.82
CA THR A 547 151.98 -35.71 -30.64
C THR A 547 153.33 -36.33 -31.03
N ASP A 548 153.31 -37.54 -31.61
CA ASP A 548 154.50 -38.25 -32.09
C ASP A 548 154.96 -37.71 -33.45
N PHE A 549 155.61 -36.55 -33.43
CA PHE A 549 156.29 -35.99 -34.60
C PHE A 549 157.72 -36.49 -34.75
N LYS A 550 158.19 -37.38 -33.87
CA LYS A 550 159.49 -38.03 -34.02
C LYS A 550 159.45 -39.11 -35.10
N THR A 551 158.38 -39.90 -35.14
CA THR A 551 158.18 -40.91 -36.19
C THR A 551 157.50 -40.35 -37.43
N ASN A 552 156.67 -39.32 -37.27
CA ASN A 552 155.92 -38.68 -38.34
C ASN A 552 156.17 -37.16 -38.36
N PRO A 553 157.36 -36.70 -38.78
CA PRO A 553 157.68 -35.28 -38.78
C PRO A 553 156.73 -34.48 -39.68
N LYS A 554 156.51 -33.22 -39.32
CA LYS A 554 155.61 -32.29 -40.02
C LYS A 554 156.33 -30.98 -40.29
N HIS A 555 156.38 -30.60 -41.56
CA HIS A 555 157.09 -29.42 -42.05
C HIS A 555 156.15 -28.51 -42.85
N PHE A 556 155.90 -27.31 -42.33
CA PHE A 556 155.10 -26.31 -43.03
C PHE A 556 155.56 -24.88 -42.70
N THR A 557 154.97 -23.90 -43.37
CA THR A 557 155.27 -22.47 -43.16
C THR A 557 153.99 -21.71 -42.87
N ILE A 558 154.08 -20.66 -42.05
CA ILE A 558 152.98 -19.73 -41.74
C ILE A 558 153.37 -18.35 -42.28
N SER A 559 152.53 -17.74 -43.10
CA SER A 559 152.74 -16.38 -43.60
C SER A 559 151.51 -15.51 -43.42
N ASP A 560 151.69 -14.26 -43.04
CA ASP A 560 150.63 -13.24 -43.02
C ASP A 560 150.70 -12.29 -44.23
N GLY A 561 151.51 -12.64 -45.23
CA GLY A 561 151.84 -11.79 -46.37
C GLY A 561 153.03 -10.86 -46.16
N ASN A 562 153.45 -10.61 -44.90
CA ASN A 562 154.61 -9.77 -44.57
C ASN A 562 155.82 -10.61 -44.12
N ILE A 563 155.59 -11.64 -43.31
CA ILE A 563 156.61 -12.58 -42.85
C ILE A 563 156.25 -14.01 -43.24
N THR A 564 157.24 -14.90 -43.33
CA THR A 564 157.03 -16.33 -43.59
C THR A 564 157.90 -17.14 -42.63
N ILE A 565 157.23 -17.89 -41.76
CA ILE A 565 157.81 -18.58 -40.60
C ILE A 565 157.84 -20.08 -40.89
N PRO A 566 159.01 -20.74 -40.94
CA PRO A 566 159.10 -22.19 -41.02
C PRO A 566 158.77 -22.85 -39.67
N VAL A 567 158.02 -23.95 -39.72
CA VAL A 567 157.64 -24.78 -38.58
C VAL A 567 158.05 -26.22 -38.87
N ASP A 568 158.95 -26.75 -38.03
CA ASP A 568 159.57 -28.07 -38.19
C ASP A 568 159.34 -28.94 -36.94
N LEU A 569 158.22 -29.66 -36.90
CA LEU A 569 157.91 -30.58 -35.81
C LEU A 569 158.55 -31.94 -36.11
N THR A 570 159.60 -32.29 -35.35
CA THR A 570 160.43 -33.49 -35.60
C THR A 570 160.72 -34.32 -34.36
N TRP A 571 160.09 -33.98 -33.23
CA TRP A 571 160.24 -34.70 -31.97
C TRP A 571 158.87 -34.97 -31.34
N ASP A 572 158.82 -35.95 -30.44
CA ASP A 572 157.60 -36.28 -29.72
C ASP A 572 157.35 -35.26 -28.61
N ILE A 573 156.16 -34.65 -28.59
CA ILE A 573 155.84 -33.57 -27.65
C ILE A 573 155.08 -34.15 -26.45
N PRO A 574 155.71 -34.21 -25.24
CA PRO A 574 155.08 -34.82 -24.08
C PRO A 574 153.94 -33.96 -23.53
N LEU A 575 152.78 -34.59 -23.31
CA LEU A 575 151.56 -33.90 -22.86
C LEU A 575 151.68 -33.24 -21.49
N SER A 576 152.38 -33.86 -20.54
CA SER A 576 152.67 -33.28 -19.21
C SER A 576 151.45 -32.68 -18.48
N GLY A 577 150.27 -33.31 -18.62
CA GLY A 577 149.01 -32.86 -18.01
C GLY A 577 148.21 -31.86 -18.85
N PHE A 578 148.76 -31.39 -19.97
CA PHE A 578 148.09 -30.57 -20.96
C PHE A 578 147.54 -31.43 -22.10
N SER A 579 146.55 -30.89 -22.80
CA SER A 579 145.91 -31.57 -23.92
C SER A 579 146.77 -31.49 -25.19
N THR A 580 146.47 -32.35 -26.17
CA THR A 580 147.25 -32.45 -27.43
C THR A 580 147.27 -31.12 -28.19
N GLY A 581 146.14 -30.43 -28.28
CA GLY A 581 146.02 -29.11 -28.88
C GLY A 581 146.83 -28.05 -28.13
N GLN A 582 146.80 -28.03 -26.79
CA GLN A 582 147.60 -27.10 -25.98
C GLN A 582 149.09 -27.23 -26.25
N VAL A 583 149.63 -28.45 -26.24
CA VAL A 583 151.07 -28.64 -26.43
C VAL A 583 151.52 -28.36 -27.86
N VAL A 584 150.72 -28.75 -28.86
CA VAL A 584 151.05 -28.49 -30.28
C VAL A 584 150.90 -27.01 -30.62
N GLY A 585 149.83 -26.36 -30.16
CA GLY A 585 149.64 -24.92 -30.31
C GLY A 585 150.77 -24.12 -29.64
N SER A 586 151.21 -24.51 -28.44
CA SER A 586 152.34 -23.89 -27.77
C SER A 586 153.66 -24.12 -28.51
N ALA A 587 153.87 -25.29 -29.11
CA ALA A 587 155.05 -25.56 -29.93
C ALA A 587 155.06 -24.67 -31.19
N ILE A 588 153.93 -24.53 -31.86
CA ILE A 588 153.79 -23.68 -33.04
C ILE A 588 154.01 -22.21 -32.68
N ASP A 589 153.45 -21.73 -31.57
CA ASP A 589 153.71 -20.36 -31.11
C ASP A 589 155.18 -20.16 -30.73
N SER A 590 155.86 -21.19 -30.23
CA SER A 590 157.30 -21.12 -29.96
C SER A 590 158.11 -20.93 -31.24
N PHE A 591 157.78 -21.62 -32.34
CA PHE A 591 158.41 -21.37 -33.65
C PHE A 591 158.17 -19.94 -34.14
N ILE A 592 156.97 -19.40 -33.92
CA ILE A 592 156.65 -18.00 -34.25
C ILE A 592 157.52 -17.06 -33.42
N GLN A 593 157.57 -17.26 -32.10
CA GLN A 593 158.38 -16.43 -31.20
C GLN A 593 159.87 -16.52 -31.51
N ASP A 594 160.40 -17.71 -31.77
CA ASP A 594 161.79 -17.93 -32.14
C ASP A 594 162.14 -17.28 -33.47
N TYR A 595 161.26 -17.37 -34.48
CA TYR A 595 161.45 -16.66 -35.74
C TYR A 595 161.49 -15.15 -35.53
N CYS A 596 160.55 -14.60 -34.75
CA CYS A 596 160.53 -13.18 -34.43
C CYS A 596 161.84 -12.75 -33.74
N ASN A 597 162.30 -13.50 -32.74
CA ASN A 597 163.54 -13.23 -32.02
C ASN A 597 164.77 -13.32 -32.96
N ALA A 598 164.84 -14.33 -33.83
CA ALA A 598 165.95 -14.52 -34.77
C ALA A 598 166.02 -13.44 -35.86
N HIS A 599 164.89 -12.83 -36.22
CA HIS A 599 164.79 -11.78 -37.25
C HIS A 599 164.67 -10.37 -36.64
N GLY A 600 164.89 -10.21 -35.33
CA GLY A 600 164.88 -8.91 -34.65
C GLY A 600 163.50 -8.26 -34.47
N ILE A 601 162.42 -9.03 -34.65
CA ILE A 601 161.04 -8.59 -34.42
C ILE A 601 160.74 -8.73 -32.92
N LYS A 602 160.39 -7.64 -32.24
CA LYS A 602 159.98 -7.70 -30.83
C LYS A 602 158.67 -8.49 -30.71
N LEU A 603 158.56 -9.36 -29.70
CA LEU A 603 157.35 -10.20 -29.53
C LEU A 603 156.04 -9.41 -29.39
N GLY A 604 156.07 -8.19 -28.85
CA GLY A 604 154.89 -7.32 -28.80
C GLY A 604 154.44 -6.79 -30.17
N ASP A 605 155.33 -6.81 -31.16
CA ASP A 605 155.08 -6.34 -32.53
C ASP A 605 154.79 -7.52 -33.49
N ARG A 606 154.67 -8.76 -32.97
CA ARG A 606 154.38 -9.93 -33.81
C ARG A 606 152.96 -9.83 -34.40
N THR A 607 152.82 -10.22 -35.64
CA THR A 607 151.54 -10.09 -36.38
C THR A 607 150.68 -11.34 -36.31
N VAL A 608 151.30 -12.50 -36.06
CA VAL A 608 150.63 -13.80 -35.92
C VAL A 608 150.99 -14.46 -34.59
N TYR A 609 150.11 -15.33 -34.11
CA TYR A 609 150.35 -16.19 -32.95
C TYR A 609 149.61 -17.51 -33.08
N GLY A 610 150.13 -18.52 -32.39
CA GLY A 610 149.49 -19.81 -32.17
C GLY A 610 148.96 -19.91 -30.74
N SER A 611 147.85 -20.60 -30.54
CA SER A 611 147.39 -20.99 -29.19
C SER A 611 146.56 -22.25 -29.26
N GLY A 612 146.71 -23.10 -28.25
CA GLY A 612 146.04 -24.40 -28.18
C GLY A 612 145.10 -24.54 -27.00
N PHE A 613 144.02 -25.30 -27.18
CA PHE A 613 143.08 -25.69 -26.13
C PHE A 613 142.53 -27.08 -26.44
N GLU A 614 142.33 -27.91 -25.41
CA GLU A 614 141.84 -29.28 -25.60
C GLU A 614 142.63 -29.99 -26.73
N ASP A 615 141.96 -30.63 -27.67
CA ASP A 615 142.61 -31.36 -28.75
C ASP A 615 142.80 -30.55 -30.04
N THR A 616 142.59 -29.23 -30.05
CA THR A 616 142.86 -28.36 -31.20
C THR A 616 143.76 -27.18 -30.84
N PHE A 617 144.30 -26.53 -31.86
CA PHE A 617 144.93 -25.23 -31.70
C PHE A 617 144.52 -24.32 -32.84
N PHE A 618 144.80 -23.04 -32.76
CA PHE A 618 144.55 -22.13 -33.87
C PHE A 618 145.77 -21.28 -34.15
N ILE A 619 145.83 -20.76 -35.37
CA ILE A 619 146.75 -19.69 -35.75
C ILE A 619 145.89 -18.48 -36.10
N SER A 620 146.24 -17.33 -35.53
CA SER A 620 145.51 -16.09 -35.75
C SER A 620 146.43 -14.89 -35.90
N THR A 621 145.91 -13.89 -36.61
CA THR A 621 146.47 -12.54 -36.64
C THR A 621 146.03 -11.74 -35.43
N PHE A 622 146.83 -10.75 -35.02
CA PHE A 622 146.37 -9.75 -34.05
C PHE A 622 145.49 -8.66 -34.67
N LYS A 623 145.55 -8.48 -35.99
CA LYS A 623 144.74 -7.51 -36.74
C LYS A 623 143.34 -8.09 -37.02
N THR A 624 142.30 -7.28 -36.83
CA THR A 624 140.92 -7.58 -37.23
C THR A 624 140.59 -6.93 -38.58
N GLY A 625 139.53 -7.43 -39.23
CA GLY A 625 139.01 -6.90 -40.50
C GLY A 625 139.47 -7.72 -41.71
N SER A 626 138.83 -7.48 -42.86
CA SER A 626 139.05 -8.30 -44.06
C SER A 626 140.46 -8.25 -44.64
N ASP A 627 141.26 -7.26 -44.26
CA ASP A 627 142.66 -7.12 -44.65
C ASP A 627 143.64 -8.00 -43.86
N ALA A 628 143.23 -8.58 -42.73
CA ALA A 628 144.05 -9.54 -42.01
C ALA A 628 143.97 -10.89 -42.73
N ALA A 629 145.10 -11.55 -42.97
CA ALA A 629 145.15 -12.84 -43.64
C ALA A 629 146.29 -13.73 -43.10
N ILE A 630 146.09 -15.05 -43.11
CA ILE A 630 147.16 -16.05 -42.94
C ILE A 630 147.13 -17.00 -44.13
N THR A 631 148.31 -17.39 -44.59
CA THR A 631 148.54 -18.38 -45.64
C THR A 631 149.54 -19.42 -45.16
N LEU A 632 149.21 -20.71 -45.29
CA LEU A 632 150.09 -21.82 -44.97
C LEU A 632 150.73 -22.42 -46.23
N GLY A 633 152.03 -22.70 -46.16
CA GLY A 633 152.81 -23.31 -47.25
C GLY A 633 153.58 -24.54 -46.79
N GLY A 634 154.20 -25.28 -47.72
CA GLY A 634 154.90 -26.54 -47.42
C GLY A 634 154.02 -27.77 -47.59
N ASN A 635 154.58 -28.96 -47.35
CA ASN A 635 153.91 -30.22 -47.72
C ASN A 635 152.94 -30.72 -46.65
N ASP A 636 153.10 -30.31 -45.38
CA ASP A 636 152.40 -30.93 -44.26
C ASP A 636 151.32 -30.05 -43.58
N TRP A 637 151.08 -28.81 -44.03
CA TRP A 637 150.09 -27.93 -43.37
C TRP A 637 148.70 -28.55 -43.31
N SER A 638 148.31 -29.33 -44.32
CA SER A 638 146.99 -29.95 -44.46
C SER A 638 146.75 -31.06 -43.45
N PHE A 639 147.81 -31.53 -42.76
CA PHE A 639 147.64 -32.36 -41.58
C PHE A 639 146.92 -31.60 -40.47
N PHE A 640 147.26 -30.32 -40.29
CA PHE A 640 146.74 -29.50 -39.20
C PHE A 640 145.53 -28.67 -39.59
N PHE A 641 145.41 -28.17 -40.82
CA PHE A 641 144.33 -27.25 -41.19
C PHE A 641 143.56 -27.71 -42.41
N GLN A 642 142.27 -27.40 -42.46
CA GLN A 642 141.44 -27.71 -43.61
C GLN A 642 141.76 -26.77 -44.77
N ASN A 643 141.94 -25.48 -44.50
CA ASN A 643 142.33 -24.49 -45.49
C ASN A 643 143.76 -24.03 -45.26
N ASN A 644 144.42 -23.60 -46.33
CA ASN A 644 145.75 -22.99 -46.26
C ASN A 644 145.70 -21.48 -46.39
N HIS A 645 144.52 -20.86 -46.40
CA HIS A 645 144.38 -19.41 -46.44
C HIS A 645 143.06 -18.96 -45.82
N TRP A 646 143.08 -17.91 -44.98
CA TRP A 646 141.88 -17.34 -44.36
C TRP A 646 142.06 -15.85 -43.99
N THR A 647 140.94 -15.12 -43.90
CA THR A 647 140.88 -13.67 -43.63
C THR A 647 139.89 -13.29 -42.51
N GLY A 648 139.93 -12.04 -42.00
CA GLY A 648 138.96 -11.47 -41.03
C GLY A 648 137.68 -10.83 -41.66
N THR A 649 136.78 -10.22 -40.87
CA THR A 649 135.52 -9.56 -41.36
C THR A 649 135.18 -8.23 -40.64
N ASP A 650 134.41 -7.32 -41.26
CA ASP A 650 133.97 -5.97 -40.75
C ASP A 650 132.46 -5.92 -40.30
N GLY A 651 131.93 -4.92 -39.53
CA GLY A 651 130.50 -4.90 -39.07
C GLY A 651 129.79 -3.56 -38.69
N THR A 652 128.45 -3.40 -38.93
CA THR A 652 127.38 -2.58 -38.22
C THR A 652 125.96 -2.60 -38.90
N GLN A 653 124.83 -2.35 -38.17
CA GLN A 653 123.40 -2.46 -38.62
C GLN A 653 122.44 -1.23 -38.38
N ASN A 654 122.90 -0.06 -37.88
CA ASN A 654 122.04 1.10 -37.55
C ASN A 654 121.27 1.75 -38.73
N ARG A 655 120.17 2.50 -38.47
CA ARG A 655 119.39 3.28 -39.46
C ARG A 655 119.11 4.73 -39.03
N THR A 656 119.03 5.67 -39.97
CA THR A 656 118.80 7.10 -39.71
C THR A 656 117.88 7.78 -40.73
N PHE A 657 116.97 8.64 -40.26
CA PHE A 657 116.16 9.54 -41.10
C PHE A 657 115.84 10.85 -40.36
N ILE A 658 115.35 11.87 -41.05
CA ILE A 658 115.09 13.22 -40.52
C ILE A 658 113.62 13.57 -40.72
N VAL A 659 112.98 14.10 -39.67
CA VAL A 659 111.59 14.62 -39.71
C VAL A 659 111.62 16.14 -39.50
N SER A 660 110.91 16.89 -40.34
CA SER A 660 110.80 18.35 -40.27
C SER A 660 109.35 18.81 -40.40
N ASP A 661 108.99 19.85 -39.65
CA ASP A 661 107.69 20.55 -39.71
C ASP A 661 107.76 21.86 -40.55
N GLY A 662 108.88 22.07 -41.26
CA GLY A 662 109.19 23.28 -42.02
C GLY A 662 109.90 24.37 -41.20
N VAL A 663 109.92 24.28 -39.86
CA VAL A 663 110.58 25.23 -38.95
C VAL A 663 111.67 24.54 -38.13
N ASN A 664 111.34 23.43 -37.48
CA ASN A 664 112.19 22.60 -36.65
C ASN A 664 112.35 21.22 -37.30
N GLN A 665 113.54 20.63 -37.16
CA GLN A 665 113.81 19.27 -37.64
C GLN A 665 114.59 18.44 -36.62
N VAL A 666 114.40 17.13 -36.65
CA VAL A 666 115.14 16.16 -35.84
C VAL A 666 115.65 15.00 -36.68
N THR A 667 116.89 14.60 -36.44
CA THR A 667 117.43 13.33 -36.96
C THR A 667 117.04 12.20 -36.01
N ILE A 668 116.22 11.29 -36.50
CA ILE A 668 115.90 10.02 -35.86
C ILE A 668 117.04 9.04 -36.10
N VAL A 669 117.59 8.50 -35.02
CA VAL A 669 118.63 7.47 -35.05
C VAL A 669 118.08 6.19 -34.43
N LEU A 670 118.00 5.11 -35.20
CA LEU A 670 117.63 3.78 -34.72
C LEU A 670 118.93 2.98 -34.56
N SER A 671 119.33 2.76 -33.32
CA SER A 671 120.59 2.09 -32.95
C SER A 671 120.41 1.07 -31.82
N GLN A 672 119.15 0.75 -31.51
CA GLN A 672 118.75 -0.13 -30.42
C GLN A 672 117.65 -1.06 -30.89
N LYS A 673 117.35 -2.06 -30.07
CA LYS A 673 116.19 -2.93 -30.27
C LYS A 673 114.95 -2.31 -29.65
N PHE A 674 113.88 -2.21 -30.44
CA PHE A 674 112.54 -1.83 -29.96
C PHE A 674 111.69 -3.10 -29.76
N THR A 675 110.90 -3.15 -28.70
CA THR A 675 110.13 -4.37 -28.35
C THR A 675 108.91 -4.58 -29.23
N ASP A 676 108.27 -3.50 -29.66
CA ASP A 676 107.10 -3.45 -30.52
C ASP A 676 106.95 -2.05 -31.14
N MET A 677 105.91 -1.85 -31.96
CA MET A 677 105.62 -0.55 -32.57
C MET A 677 105.28 0.53 -31.55
N SER A 678 104.67 0.20 -30.41
CA SER A 678 104.35 1.18 -29.37
C SER A 678 105.62 1.75 -28.74
N ASN A 679 106.61 0.89 -28.51
CA ASN A 679 107.93 1.26 -28.03
C ASN A 679 108.71 2.12 -29.04
N LEU A 680 108.61 1.80 -30.34
CA LEU A 680 109.19 2.62 -31.41
C LEU A 680 108.51 3.99 -31.51
N VAL A 681 107.17 4.06 -31.49
CA VAL A 681 106.41 5.32 -31.55
C VAL A 681 106.71 6.21 -30.35
N THR A 682 106.80 5.63 -29.15
CA THR A 682 107.21 6.35 -27.94
C THR A 682 108.60 6.96 -28.11
N TYR A 683 109.54 6.21 -28.68
CA TYR A 683 110.87 6.73 -28.98
C TYR A 683 110.84 7.86 -30.02
N LEU A 684 110.10 7.70 -31.11
CA LEU A 684 109.95 8.73 -32.15
C LEU A 684 109.38 10.03 -31.57
N ASN A 685 108.34 9.94 -30.74
CA ASN A 685 107.75 11.11 -30.08
C ASN A 685 108.71 11.80 -29.13
N ASN A 686 109.49 11.05 -28.35
CA ASN A 686 110.52 11.63 -27.49
C ASN A 686 111.59 12.38 -28.32
N GLN A 687 111.99 11.83 -29.48
CA GLN A 687 112.92 12.50 -30.37
C GLN A 687 112.31 13.77 -30.98
N LEU A 688 111.09 13.70 -31.51
CA LEU A 688 110.37 14.86 -32.08
C LEU A 688 110.21 15.98 -31.05
N GLN A 689 109.79 15.64 -29.83
CA GLN A 689 109.63 16.59 -28.74
C GLN A 689 110.97 17.21 -28.30
N SER A 690 112.07 16.45 -28.31
CA SER A 690 113.40 16.94 -27.90
C SER A 690 113.90 18.13 -28.73
N LYS A 691 113.42 18.26 -29.98
CA LYS A 691 113.71 19.38 -30.88
C LYS A 691 112.50 20.27 -31.15
N SER A 692 111.42 20.09 -30.39
CA SER A 692 110.17 20.86 -30.53
C SER A 692 109.61 20.83 -31.97
N VAL A 693 109.74 19.68 -32.65
CA VAL A 693 109.11 19.47 -33.96
C VAL A 693 107.62 19.26 -33.74
N SER A 694 106.78 20.04 -34.42
CA SER A 694 105.32 20.08 -34.27
C SER A 694 104.62 18.94 -35.02
N VAL A 695 105.12 17.72 -34.80
CA VAL A 695 104.64 16.47 -35.40
C VAL A 695 104.62 15.40 -34.31
N THR A 696 103.56 14.60 -34.29
CA THR A 696 103.40 13.46 -33.37
C THR A 696 103.37 12.15 -34.18
N ALA A 697 104.15 11.18 -33.76
CA ALA A 697 104.05 9.80 -34.22
C ALA A 697 102.88 9.11 -33.52
N GLU A 698 102.01 8.47 -34.30
CA GLU A 698 100.89 7.66 -33.82
C GLU A 698 101.04 6.24 -34.34
N GLN A 699 100.86 5.26 -33.47
CA GLN A 699 100.80 3.87 -33.90
C GLN A 699 99.53 3.65 -34.75
N VAL A 700 99.67 3.06 -35.93
CA VAL A 700 98.53 2.72 -36.81
C VAL A 700 98.13 1.27 -36.60
N ASN A 701 99.11 0.36 -36.52
CA ASN A 701 98.92 -1.06 -36.23
C ASN A 701 100.23 -1.64 -35.66
N GLU A 702 100.39 -2.96 -35.63
CA GLU A 702 101.58 -3.64 -35.06
C GLU A 702 102.86 -3.45 -35.88
N SER A 703 102.77 -3.05 -37.15
CA SER A 703 103.90 -2.92 -38.09
C SER A 703 104.04 -1.52 -38.71
N GLN A 704 103.12 -0.58 -38.45
CA GLN A 704 103.15 0.78 -39.02
C GLN A 704 102.85 1.86 -37.98
N PHE A 705 103.42 3.04 -38.22
CA PHE A 705 103.05 4.28 -37.56
C PHE A 705 102.76 5.35 -38.60
N LYS A 706 102.14 6.46 -38.19
CA LYS A 706 102.01 7.68 -39.00
C LYS A 706 102.55 8.86 -38.22
N LEU A 707 103.01 9.86 -38.94
CA LEU A 707 103.39 11.17 -38.42
C LEU A 707 102.25 12.14 -38.70
N VAL A 708 101.67 12.74 -37.67
CA VAL A 708 100.54 13.67 -37.75
C VAL A 708 101.02 15.05 -37.32
N SER A 709 100.68 16.09 -38.09
CA SER A 709 101.02 17.45 -37.72
C SER A 709 100.18 17.88 -36.52
N ASN A 710 100.80 18.55 -35.55
CA ASN A 710 100.07 19.02 -34.35
C ASN A 710 99.18 20.25 -34.66
N SER A 711 99.20 20.76 -35.89
CA SER A 711 98.30 21.81 -36.40
C SER A 711 97.95 21.58 -37.88
N SER A 712 96.79 22.08 -38.33
CA SER A 712 96.28 21.91 -39.70
C SER A 712 97.04 22.72 -40.77
N ASN A 713 97.91 23.67 -40.38
CA ASN A 713 98.70 24.51 -41.29
C ASN A 713 100.18 24.10 -41.41
N THR A 714 100.58 22.99 -40.78
CA THR A 714 101.97 22.52 -40.76
C THR A 714 102.18 21.41 -41.78
N ASP A 715 103.14 21.59 -42.70
CA ASP A 715 103.55 20.56 -43.65
C ASP A 715 104.62 19.64 -43.02
N ILE A 716 104.53 18.34 -43.26
CA ILE A 716 105.51 17.34 -42.77
C ILE A 716 106.45 17.00 -43.92
N THR A 717 107.77 17.03 -43.69
CA THR A 717 108.79 16.59 -44.67
C THR A 717 109.76 15.58 -44.06
N ILE A 718 110.08 14.52 -44.81
CA ILE A 718 110.98 13.43 -44.38
C ILE A 718 112.19 13.34 -45.31
N THR A 719 113.41 13.40 -44.74
CA THR A 719 114.68 13.30 -45.47
C THR A 719 115.67 12.36 -44.75
N GLY A 720 116.92 12.18 -45.23
CA GLY A 720 117.95 11.38 -44.56
C GLY A 720 118.30 10.03 -45.23
N ASN A 721 119.41 9.42 -44.80
CA ASN A 721 120.08 8.32 -45.52
C ASN A 721 119.25 7.04 -45.65
N ASP A 722 118.43 6.70 -44.65
CA ASP A 722 117.64 5.47 -44.64
C ASP A 722 116.13 5.74 -44.79
N LYS A 723 115.71 6.97 -45.14
CA LYS A 723 114.29 7.39 -45.15
C LYS A 723 113.40 6.45 -45.98
N GLU A 724 113.92 5.97 -47.12
CA GLU A 724 113.16 5.17 -48.08
C GLU A 724 112.80 3.78 -47.54
N GLN A 725 113.43 3.35 -46.45
CA GLN A 725 113.09 2.12 -45.74
C GLN A 725 111.85 2.28 -44.85
N PHE A 726 111.50 3.52 -44.47
CA PHE A 726 110.42 3.81 -43.52
C PHE A 726 109.23 4.54 -44.14
N PHE A 727 109.40 5.27 -45.25
CA PHE A 727 108.32 6.04 -45.88
C PHE A 727 108.36 5.91 -47.41
N ASP A 728 107.19 6.04 -48.04
CA ASP A 728 107.08 6.28 -49.48
C ASP A 728 107.39 7.77 -49.79
N ASN A 729 107.84 8.05 -51.02
CA ASN A 729 108.33 9.39 -51.39
C ASN A 729 107.26 10.48 -51.39
#